data_AF-A0A2R4CBY2-F1
#
_entry.id   AF-A0A2R4CBY2-F1
#
_cell.length_a   1.000
_cell.length_b   1.000
_cell.length_c   1.000
_cell.angle_alpha   90.00
_cell.angle_beta   90.00
_cell.angle_gamma   90.00
#
_symmetry.space_group_name_H-M   'P 1'
#
loop_
_entity.id
_entity.type
_entity.pdbx_description
1 polymer ?
#
loop_
_entity_poly.entity_id
_entity_poly.type
_entity_poly.pdbx_seq_one_letter_code
_entity_poly.pdbx_strand_id
1 'polypeptide(L)'
;MRQCHDGALDITNGSDYVTVSYNLFEQHNKNNLVGGSDSASGDEGRLRVTFSNNVFRDVASRAPRVRYGQVHLFNNYFAGSKTHPVYPVSYSVGVAHAAKILAQNNVFEVAGAHACADVVKDFGGAIPGAFRDSGSLLNGAPLGACGVSASVTWTPPYPFSVRPPSLVKANALAQAGGGKLQTAVTGTGSTTIDTGPVGACPPSGLYFCDDFQAGTAAQWDLLPLPGPNGAFRVQDEVAGSANKVLQYTAASSGGVLALLKPGALATVPAGDYYVEARIRPLTNGTTGNKQLYLVTRYVDANNWYGAGLNVQSSTASTQVEIAQMLAGSLSRPKQVKKPIAQDGPFYTVRFELAGSTLTVYLDGENLGSITDEAFAARGLVGLYTANKSFQIDDVRIGDPARKPAQLMLDPAVTSIEAEAGDAPYRLAVSAVAPDGGADSFTVASSDPAVAGVTLDGNAVAIAPLAAGSAEIVLRSGSGPALARTIAVSVAPGFVQPTQTYGLERATYPAPAGGVEPVDTPLRLTFDTPPTLGSGSVRVYRKVDDALVDVVRTSGETDVLGYPGQQQVRKVKTAPIRIDGNTATIHLHGNKLAYGTEYYVAVADGVFTNTKLGGVPFTGIGKAANWTFTTRAAAPDGTTFVVDDDGSAHFRTVQGALNHAMRHVPKATPVTIGVRNGRYDELLYLRDKDNVSIVGESRDGVVIRYTNNETLNPGTGASQAPAGSGTNGGRALLLVEGVDMLRLQRLTLHNTTLRGAGVSGQAETLYFNSDGGRLVAQDAAFLSEQDTLNLKGWSWFHRSLVAGNVDFIWGGSRAALFEDSEIRSLGDTASASSGGYVLQARVPAATDKGFVFLNSRLTHGPGPGPRHGDVPAGATYLARSPGGTASWDNIAFVNCRMDRHVAAVGWAGLGVNGQPAPNPAAPNAASGWREYGTMDLAGNPLDLSTRVGGYQLRAHEVAGFATRAQVFAAYGGGAGWEPQP
;
A
#
# COMPACT_ATOMS: atom_id res chain seq x y z
N MET A 1 -42.83 15.70 33.86
CA MET A 1 -41.35 15.64 33.81
C MET A 1 -40.95 14.18 33.72
N ARG A 2 -40.44 13.71 32.58
CA ARG A 2 -39.87 12.36 32.49
C ARG A 2 -38.39 12.45 32.89
N GLN A 3 -38.03 11.73 33.92
CA GLN A 3 -36.65 11.52 34.36
C GLN A 3 -36.03 10.51 33.39
N CYS A 4 -35.02 10.89 32.59
CA CYS A 4 -34.60 10.04 31.47
C CYS A 4 -33.12 9.65 31.35
N HIS A 5 -32.18 10.06 32.21
CA HIS A 5 -30.77 9.77 31.89
C HIS A 5 -29.89 9.46 33.13
N ASP A 6 -30.21 8.35 33.83
CA ASP A 6 -29.29 7.67 34.77
C ASP A 6 -28.90 6.31 34.16
N GLY A 7 -27.60 6.02 34.09
CA GLY A 7 -27.01 4.74 33.66
C GLY A 7 -27.02 4.46 32.15
N ALA A 8 -25.93 4.79 31.46
CA ALA A 8 -25.64 4.29 30.10
C ALA A 8 -24.95 2.92 30.13
N LEU A 9 -24.11 2.66 31.15
CA LEU A 9 -23.48 1.37 31.39
C LEU A 9 -23.13 1.17 32.87
N ASP A 10 -23.75 0.18 33.51
CA ASP A 10 -23.49 -0.16 34.91
C ASP A 10 -22.88 -1.57 35.02
N ILE A 11 -21.75 -1.67 35.74
CA ILE A 11 -21.01 -2.92 36.01
C ILE A 11 -21.06 -3.14 37.52
N THR A 12 -21.89 -4.08 37.96
CA THR A 12 -22.26 -4.27 39.38
C THR A 12 -22.42 -5.75 39.72
N ASN A 13 -22.82 -6.06 40.97
CA ASN A 13 -23.19 -7.41 41.43
C ASN A 13 -22.10 -8.47 41.23
N GLY A 14 -20.85 -8.11 41.52
CA GLY A 14 -19.70 -8.99 41.44
C GLY A 14 -19.22 -9.28 40.01
N SER A 15 -19.65 -8.50 39.02
CA SER A 15 -19.08 -8.56 37.67
C SER A 15 -17.56 -8.41 37.72
N ASP A 16 -16.82 -9.07 36.84
CA ASP A 16 -15.36 -9.08 36.92
C ASP A 16 -14.71 -9.29 35.55
N TYR A 17 -13.49 -8.77 35.37
CA TYR A 17 -12.72 -8.77 34.11
C TYR A 17 -13.47 -8.18 32.89
N VAL A 18 -14.12 -7.03 33.07
CA VAL A 18 -14.88 -6.36 32.01
C VAL A 18 -14.02 -5.34 31.28
N THR A 19 -14.00 -5.36 29.95
CA THR A 19 -13.35 -4.32 29.13
C THR A 19 -14.40 -3.51 28.37
N VAL A 20 -14.31 -2.19 28.47
CA VAL A 20 -15.13 -1.21 27.75
C VAL A 20 -14.19 -0.40 26.88
N SER A 21 -14.19 -0.66 25.57
CA SER A 21 -13.27 0.01 24.64
C SER A 21 -13.90 0.47 23.34
N TYR A 22 -13.38 1.57 22.78
CA TYR A 22 -13.82 2.17 21.51
C TYR A 22 -15.30 2.58 21.47
N ASN A 23 -15.85 2.99 22.61
CA ASN A 23 -17.23 3.47 22.71
C ASN A 23 -17.31 4.99 22.67
N LEU A 24 -18.40 5.51 22.10
CA LEU A 24 -18.80 6.91 22.22
C LEU A 24 -19.97 7.00 23.21
N PHE A 25 -19.73 7.65 24.34
CA PHE A 25 -20.76 8.03 25.30
C PHE A 25 -20.98 9.53 25.18
N GLU A 26 -22.21 9.96 24.93
CA GLU A 26 -22.49 11.38 24.75
C GLU A 26 -23.81 11.86 25.38
N GLN A 27 -23.84 13.15 25.72
CA GLN A 27 -25.06 13.87 26.09
C GLN A 27 -25.86 13.20 27.22
N HIS A 28 -25.20 12.91 28.34
CA HIS A 28 -25.81 12.13 29.43
C HIS A 28 -25.42 12.67 30.80
N ASN A 29 -26.34 12.61 31.78
CA ASN A 29 -26.09 13.18 33.11
C ASN A 29 -25.25 12.24 34.00
N LYS A 30 -25.67 10.97 34.14
CA LYS A 30 -24.98 9.97 34.97
C LYS A 30 -24.67 8.74 34.12
N ASN A 31 -23.44 8.63 33.62
CA ASN A 31 -23.12 7.72 32.51
C ASN A 31 -22.77 6.29 32.93
N ASN A 32 -21.62 6.07 33.57
CA ASN A 32 -21.09 4.75 33.87
C ASN A 32 -20.88 4.52 35.36
N LEU A 33 -21.42 3.43 35.90
CA LEU A 33 -21.22 3.02 37.29
C LEU A 33 -20.42 1.71 37.37
N VAL A 34 -19.41 1.68 38.24
CA VAL A 34 -18.73 0.44 38.66
C VAL A 34 -18.99 0.27 40.15
N GLY A 35 -19.75 -0.75 40.54
CA GLY A 35 -20.22 -0.97 41.91
C GLY A 35 -21.44 -0.12 42.29
N GLY A 36 -22.55 -0.80 42.60
CA GLY A 36 -23.88 -0.19 42.68
C GLY A 36 -24.14 0.62 43.96
N SER A 37 -23.60 0.18 45.10
CA SER A 37 -23.85 0.77 46.42
C SER A 37 -22.65 0.61 47.35
N ASP A 38 -22.51 1.51 48.33
CA ASP A 38 -21.54 1.40 49.44
C ASP A 38 -21.91 0.26 50.42
N SER A 39 -23.10 -0.32 50.30
CA SER A 39 -23.55 -1.49 51.06
C SER A 39 -23.47 -2.81 50.28
N ALA A 40 -22.98 -2.79 49.04
CA ALA A 40 -22.85 -3.96 48.19
C ALA A 40 -21.53 -4.71 48.46
N SER A 41 -21.32 -5.21 49.68
CA SER A 41 -20.07 -5.87 50.08
C SER A 41 -19.69 -7.10 49.23
N GLY A 42 -20.65 -7.70 48.50
CA GLY A 42 -20.38 -8.75 47.52
C GLY A 42 -19.52 -8.32 46.32
N ASP A 43 -19.33 -7.02 46.10
CA ASP A 43 -18.45 -6.48 45.04
C ASP A 43 -16.97 -6.48 45.47
N GLU A 44 -16.67 -6.66 46.75
CA GLU A 44 -15.29 -6.65 47.26
C GLU A 44 -14.45 -7.80 46.67
N GLY A 45 -13.24 -7.48 46.22
CA GLY A 45 -12.34 -8.42 45.55
C GLY A 45 -12.71 -8.76 44.10
N ARG A 46 -13.79 -8.17 43.58
CA ARG A 46 -14.25 -8.29 42.18
C ARG A 46 -14.16 -6.94 41.47
N LEU A 47 -14.88 -6.77 40.36
CA LEU A 47 -14.94 -5.53 39.57
C LEU A 47 -13.55 -5.06 39.07
N ARG A 48 -12.80 -5.97 38.45
CA ARG A 48 -11.63 -5.60 37.61
C ARG A 48 -12.13 -5.14 36.26
N VAL A 49 -12.07 -3.84 36.02
CA VAL A 49 -12.67 -3.21 34.84
C VAL A 49 -11.67 -2.34 34.10
N THR A 50 -11.68 -2.41 32.79
CA THR A 50 -10.82 -1.61 31.92
C THR A 50 -11.66 -0.69 31.05
N PHE A 51 -11.36 0.61 31.08
CA PHE A 51 -11.87 1.57 30.11
C PHE A 51 -10.72 2.04 29.23
N SER A 52 -10.80 1.80 27.91
CA SER A 52 -9.77 2.26 26.99
C SER A 52 -10.28 2.78 25.65
N ASN A 53 -9.64 3.82 25.11
CA ASN A 53 -9.95 4.34 23.77
C ASN A 53 -11.40 4.82 23.59
N ASN A 54 -12.09 5.16 24.67
CA ASN A 54 -13.46 5.67 24.62
C ASN A 54 -13.49 7.20 24.47
N VAL A 55 -14.59 7.71 23.93
CA VAL A 55 -14.93 9.13 23.92
C VAL A 55 -16.09 9.38 24.88
N PHE A 56 -15.92 10.31 25.81
CA PHE A 56 -16.96 10.83 26.70
C PHE A 56 -17.22 12.29 26.34
N ARG A 57 -18.32 12.58 25.63
CA ARG A 57 -18.64 13.91 25.13
C ARG A 57 -19.88 14.49 25.80
N ASP A 58 -19.75 15.63 26.45
CA ASP A 58 -20.87 16.30 27.15
C ASP A 58 -21.55 15.35 28.15
N VAL A 59 -20.74 14.62 28.91
CA VAL A 59 -21.17 13.76 30.02
C VAL A 59 -21.04 14.54 31.32
N ALA A 60 -22.16 14.79 32.01
CA ALA A 60 -22.15 15.63 33.20
C ALA A 60 -21.44 14.96 34.39
N SER A 61 -21.61 13.64 34.56
CA SER A 61 -21.01 12.87 35.66
C SER A 61 -20.89 11.37 35.40
N ARG A 62 -20.01 10.72 36.17
CA ARG A 62 -19.77 9.26 36.19
C ARG A 62 -19.18 8.72 34.90
N ALA A 63 -17.92 9.04 34.62
CA ALA A 63 -17.19 8.52 33.47
C ALA A 63 -15.85 7.87 33.87
N PRO A 64 -15.84 6.77 34.66
CA PRO A 64 -16.92 6.19 35.47
C PRO A 64 -16.93 6.73 36.91
N ARG A 65 -17.96 6.38 37.69
CA ARG A 65 -17.90 6.42 39.17
C ARG A 65 -17.70 5.01 39.73
N VAL A 66 -16.73 4.84 40.62
CA VAL A 66 -16.23 3.52 41.05
C VAL A 66 -16.43 3.29 42.55
N ARG A 67 -16.84 2.07 42.90
CA ARG A 67 -16.85 1.47 44.24
C ARG A 67 -16.27 0.05 44.19
N TYR A 68 -15.51 -0.33 45.20
CA TYR A 68 -14.80 -1.61 45.41
C TYR A 68 -13.78 -2.04 44.32
N GLY A 69 -14.02 -1.68 43.06
CA GLY A 69 -13.32 -2.22 41.91
C GLY A 69 -11.90 -1.71 41.71
N GLN A 70 -11.14 -2.53 40.97
CA GLN A 70 -9.85 -2.21 40.40
C GLN A 70 -10.06 -1.74 38.96
N VAL A 71 -10.01 -0.43 38.73
CA VAL A 71 -10.35 0.14 37.42
C VAL A 71 -9.11 0.69 36.73
N HIS A 72 -8.81 0.18 35.53
CA HIS A 72 -7.78 0.71 34.66
C HIS A 72 -8.41 1.66 33.62
N LEU A 73 -8.05 2.93 33.66
CA LEU A 73 -8.45 3.95 32.69
C LEU A 73 -7.25 4.39 31.86
N PHE A 74 -7.22 4.06 30.58
CA PHE A 74 -6.13 4.55 29.73
C PHE A 74 -6.56 4.95 28.31
N ASN A 75 -5.90 5.95 27.73
CA ASN A 75 -6.19 6.46 26.39
C ASN A 75 -7.66 6.85 26.15
N ASN A 76 -8.40 7.29 27.17
CA ASN A 76 -9.76 7.81 26.97
C ASN A 76 -9.72 9.33 26.74
N TYR A 77 -10.66 9.82 25.94
CA TYR A 77 -10.86 11.24 25.67
C TYR A 77 -12.17 11.73 26.28
N PHE A 78 -12.09 12.76 27.12
CA PHE A 78 -13.21 13.42 27.78
C PHE A 78 -13.35 14.84 27.25
N ALA A 79 -14.51 15.19 26.73
CA ALA A 79 -14.80 16.50 26.16
C ALA A 79 -16.09 17.08 26.76
N GLY A 80 -16.09 18.37 27.12
CA GLY A 80 -17.30 19.05 27.56
C GLY A 80 -17.04 20.44 28.15
N SER A 81 -18.04 20.99 28.84
CA SER A 81 -17.93 22.30 29.50
C SER A 81 -18.62 22.32 30.86
N LYS A 82 -18.02 23.02 31.84
CA LYS A 82 -18.61 23.32 33.16
C LYS A 82 -19.88 24.16 33.07
N THR A 83 -20.04 24.92 31.99
CA THR A 83 -21.17 25.84 31.76
C THR A 83 -22.08 25.41 30.62
N HIS A 84 -21.96 24.16 30.15
CA HIS A 84 -22.87 23.64 29.13
C HIS A 84 -24.33 23.74 29.62
N PRO A 85 -25.29 24.24 28.81
CA PRO A 85 -26.64 24.56 29.29
C PRO A 85 -27.44 23.34 29.76
N VAL A 86 -27.21 22.17 29.16
CA VAL A 86 -27.92 20.92 29.47
C VAL A 86 -27.06 19.91 30.26
N TYR A 87 -25.83 19.66 29.82
CA TYR A 87 -24.89 18.71 30.44
C TYR A 87 -23.63 19.39 31.01
N PRO A 88 -23.76 20.28 32.01
CA PRO A 88 -22.60 20.90 32.64
C PRO A 88 -21.74 19.83 33.33
N VAL A 89 -20.47 19.74 32.95
CA VAL A 89 -19.54 18.73 33.50
C VAL A 89 -19.29 18.99 34.98
N SER A 90 -19.92 18.20 35.83
CA SER A 90 -19.73 18.21 37.28
C SER A 90 -18.37 17.58 37.63
N TYR A 91 -18.12 16.34 37.20
CA TYR A 91 -16.83 15.63 37.29
C TYR A 91 -16.83 14.50 36.24
N SER A 92 -15.67 14.01 35.85
CA SER A 92 -15.55 12.83 34.99
C SER A 92 -15.39 11.57 35.84
N VAL A 93 -14.26 11.40 36.53
CA VAL A 93 -13.96 10.19 37.31
C VAL A 93 -14.42 10.37 38.75
N GLY A 94 -15.26 9.45 39.24
CA GLY A 94 -15.73 9.46 40.63
C GLY A 94 -15.03 8.40 41.46
N VAL A 95 -14.26 8.81 42.46
CA VAL A 95 -13.62 7.92 43.45
C VAL A 95 -14.53 7.83 44.67
N ALA A 96 -15.24 6.71 44.83
CA ALA A 96 -16.14 6.51 45.96
C ALA A 96 -15.62 5.44 46.93
N HIS A 97 -16.46 4.47 47.30
CA HIS A 97 -16.19 3.54 48.38
C HIS A 97 -15.17 2.48 47.99
N ALA A 98 -14.03 2.38 48.69
CA ALA A 98 -12.98 1.36 48.48
C ALA A 98 -12.45 1.23 47.02
N ALA A 99 -12.63 2.26 46.19
CA ALA A 99 -12.22 2.24 44.78
C ALA A 99 -10.70 2.24 44.62
N LYS A 100 -10.17 1.53 43.62
CA LYS A 100 -8.73 1.49 43.31
C LYS A 100 -8.51 1.79 41.83
N ILE A 101 -8.35 3.05 41.48
CA ILE A 101 -8.32 3.51 40.10
C ILE A 101 -6.90 3.82 39.64
N LEU A 102 -6.45 3.11 38.60
CA LEU A 102 -5.20 3.42 37.89
C LEU A 102 -5.56 4.13 36.57
N ALA A 103 -5.15 5.39 36.42
CA ALA A 103 -5.37 6.20 35.23
C ALA A 103 -4.05 6.47 34.52
N GLN A 104 -4.01 6.30 33.20
CA GLN A 104 -2.78 6.49 32.42
C GLN A 104 -3.06 7.16 31.06
N ASN A 105 -2.42 8.29 30.79
CA ASN A 105 -2.52 9.02 29.52
C ASN A 105 -3.97 9.21 29.01
N ASN A 106 -4.88 9.65 29.87
CA ASN A 106 -6.21 10.11 29.43
C ASN A 106 -6.15 11.61 29.11
N VAL A 107 -7.08 12.10 28.28
CA VAL A 107 -7.16 13.53 27.93
C VAL A 107 -8.51 14.09 28.33
N PHE A 108 -8.48 15.09 29.19
CA PHE A 108 -9.64 15.87 29.61
C PHE A 108 -9.61 17.25 28.96
N GLU A 109 -10.51 17.50 28.01
CA GLU A 109 -10.77 18.82 27.43
C GLU A 109 -12.13 19.32 27.94
N VAL A 110 -12.11 19.89 29.14
CA VAL A 110 -13.31 20.37 29.83
C VAL A 110 -13.20 21.87 30.03
N ALA A 111 -13.94 22.64 29.22
CA ALA A 111 -13.94 24.09 29.31
C ALA A 111 -14.39 24.56 30.71
N GLY A 112 -13.62 25.47 31.31
CA GLY A 112 -13.85 25.97 32.68
C GLY A 112 -13.30 25.08 33.80
N ALA A 113 -12.64 23.96 33.48
CA ALA A 113 -11.89 23.17 34.46
C ALA A 113 -10.42 23.62 34.49
N HIS A 114 -9.84 23.72 35.69
CA HIS A 114 -8.51 24.29 35.91
C HIS A 114 -7.61 23.39 36.77
N ALA A 115 -8.18 22.46 37.54
CA ALA A 115 -7.42 21.53 38.39
C ALA A 115 -8.00 20.11 38.32
N CYS A 116 -7.22 19.10 38.73
CA CYS A 116 -7.71 17.72 38.73
C CYS A 116 -9.02 17.54 39.50
N ALA A 117 -9.22 18.26 40.62
CA ALA A 117 -10.45 18.21 41.41
C ALA A 117 -11.71 18.62 40.62
N ASP A 118 -11.55 19.32 39.49
CA ASP A 118 -12.66 19.66 38.59
C ASP A 118 -13.12 18.47 37.73
N VAL A 119 -12.28 17.46 37.53
CA VAL A 119 -12.58 16.30 36.66
C VAL A 119 -12.49 14.96 37.40
N VAL A 120 -11.85 14.91 38.56
CA VAL A 120 -11.80 13.76 39.47
C VAL A 120 -12.43 14.18 40.79
N LYS A 121 -13.47 13.46 41.23
CA LYS A 121 -14.20 13.77 42.46
C LYS A 121 -14.00 12.67 43.50
N ASP A 122 -13.52 13.07 44.68
CA ASP A 122 -13.59 12.27 45.90
C ASP A 122 -15.01 12.33 46.48
N PHE A 123 -15.55 11.18 46.87
CA PHE A 123 -16.82 11.08 47.59
C PHE A 123 -16.67 10.79 49.08
N GLY A 124 -15.45 10.58 49.59
CA GLY A 124 -15.17 10.51 51.03
C GLY A 124 -15.99 9.46 51.80
N GLY A 125 -16.28 8.32 51.18
CA GLY A 125 -17.09 7.26 51.79
C GLY A 125 -16.43 6.65 53.05
N ALA A 126 -17.21 5.89 53.83
CA ALA A 126 -16.74 5.26 55.08
C ALA A 126 -15.45 4.43 54.91
N ILE A 127 -15.22 3.87 53.72
CA ILE A 127 -13.95 3.32 53.28
C ILE A 127 -13.47 4.17 52.09
N PRO A 128 -12.41 4.99 52.25
CA PRO A 128 -11.94 5.87 51.19
C PRO A 128 -11.39 5.09 50.00
N GLY A 129 -11.53 5.64 48.80
CA GLY A 129 -10.90 5.13 47.59
C GLY A 129 -9.54 5.77 47.31
N ALA A 130 -8.88 5.29 46.25
CA ALA A 130 -7.61 5.78 45.76
C ALA A 130 -7.64 5.96 44.23
N PHE A 131 -6.97 7.00 43.76
CA PHE A 131 -6.80 7.33 42.35
C PHE A 131 -5.34 7.69 42.09
N ARG A 132 -4.70 6.94 41.21
CA ARG A 132 -3.32 7.16 40.79
C ARG A 132 -3.30 7.43 39.30
N ASP A 133 -2.85 8.62 38.93
CA ASP A 133 -2.64 8.98 37.53
C ASP A 133 -1.16 8.91 37.13
N SER A 134 -0.91 8.55 35.87
CA SER A 134 0.37 8.77 35.20
C SER A 134 0.13 9.32 33.79
N GLY A 135 0.49 10.59 33.58
CA GLY A 135 0.59 11.19 32.24
C GLY A 135 -0.72 11.66 31.61
N SER A 136 -1.84 11.73 32.34
CA SER A 136 -3.06 12.34 31.79
C SER A 136 -2.94 13.86 31.66
N LEU A 137 -3.69 14.45 30.73
CA LEU A 137 -3.75 15.90 30.51
C LEU A 137 -5.13 16.47 30.85
N LEU A 138 -5.18 17.66 31.44
CA LEU A 138 -6.34 18.52 31.59
C LEU A 138 -6.12 19.83 30.81
N ASN A 139 -6.94 20.07 29.79
CA ASN A 139 -6.91 21.25 28.92
C ASN A 139 -5.50 21.55 28.40
N GLY A 140 -4.76 20.49 28.03
CA GLY A 140 -3.40 20.56 27.51
C GLY A 140 -2.28 20.59 28.58
N ALA A 141 -2.60 20.79 29.86
CA ALA A 141 -1.63 20.74 30.95
C ALA A 141 -1.63 19.37 31.66
N PRO A 142 -0.57 18.94 32.35
CA PRO A 142 -0.59 17.73 33.18
C PRO A 142 -1.74 17.77 34.20
N LEU A 143 -2.44 16.64 34.38
CA LEU A 143 -3.61 16.55 35.27
C LEU A 143 -3.30 17.01 36.71
N GLY A 144 -2.10 16.68 37.20
CA GLY A 144 -1.63 17.11 38.52
C GLY A 144 -2.26 16.34 39.68
N ALA A 145 -2.10 16.84 40.90
CA ALA A 145 -2.61 16.21 42.11
C ALA A 145 -4.13 16.39 42.26
N CYS A 146 -4.84 15.31 42.61
CA CYS A 146 -6.31 15.27 42.63
C CYS A 146 -6.95 15.41 44.00
N GLY A 147 -6.15 15.59 45.06
CA GLY A 147 -6.68 15.65 46.44
C GLY A 147 -7.24 14.31 46.96
N VAL A 148 -7.00 13.21 46.25
CA VAL A 148 -7.37 11.83 46.61
C VAL A 148 -6.10 11.02 46.87
N SER A 149 -6.17 10.01 47.75
CA SER A 149 -5.06 9.10 47.99
C SER A 149 -4.55 8.46 46.68
N ALA A 150 -3.24 8.51 46.45
CA ALA A 150 -2.59 7.86 45.29
C ALA A 150 -2.18 6.40 45.58
N SER A 151 -2.66 5.81 46.68
CA SER A 151 -2.25 4.48 47.18
C SER A 151 -2.86 3.32 46.39
N VAL A 152 -2.59 3.30 45.09
CA VAL A 152 -2.99 2.22 44.17
C VAL A 152 -1.77 1.37 43.85
N THR A 153 -1.76 0.14 44.35
CA THR A 153 -0.59 -0.78 44.35
C THR A 153 -0.73 -1.96 43.40
N TRP A 154 -1.88 -2.13 42.74
CA TRP A 154 -2.09 -3.20 41.79
C TRP A 154 -1.60 -2.79 40.39
N THR A 155 -1.19 -3.77 39.60
CA THR A 155 -0.82 -3.61 38.19
C THR A 155 -1.81 -4.38 37.31
N PRO A 156 -2.17 -3.86 36.12
CA PRO A 156 -3.02 -4.59 35.19
C PRO A 156 -2.38 -5.93 34.79
N PRO A 157 -3.09 -7.07 34.87
CA PRO A 157 -2.53 -8.40 34.61
C PRO A 157 -2.44 -8.74 33.11
N TYR A 158 -2.54 -7.75 32.23
CA TYR A 158 -2.59 -7.91 30.79
C TYR A 158 -1.69 -6.88 30.10
N PRO A 159 -1.14 -7.18 28.91
CA PRO A 159 -0.36 -6.21 28.16
C PRO A 159 -1.25 -5.06 27.68
N PHE A 160 -0.75 -3.83 27.77
CA PHE A 160 -1.42 -2.65 27.25
C PHE A 160 -0.39 -1.63 26.78
N SER A 161 -0.80 -0.77 25.86
CA SER A 161 0.02 0.33 25.37
C SER A 161 -0.68 1.64 25.67
N VAL A 162 -0.06 2.43 26.53
CA VAL A 162 -0.42 3.84 26.72
C VAL A 162 0.09 4.62 25.51
N ARG A 163 -0.79 5.41 24.89
CA ARG A 163 -0.41 6.30 23.79
C ARG A 163 0.08 7.62 24.37
N PRO A 164 0.99 8.34 23.69
CA PRO A 164 1.25 9.74 24.04
C PRO A 164 -0.08 10.51 24.18
N PRO A 165 -0.29 11.28 25.26
CA PRO A 165 -1.57 11.94 25.51
C PRO A 165 -2.03 12.83 24.34
N SER A 166 -1.10 13.44 23.61
CA SER A 166 -1.39 14.23 22.39
C SER A 166 -2.13 13.45 21.30
N LEU A 167 -1.94 12.12 21.22
CA LEU A 167 -2.56 11.26 20.20
C LEU A 167 -3.89 10.66 20.65
N VAL A 168 -4.21 10.73 21.95
CA VAL A 168 -5.37 10.07 22.54
C VAL A 168 -6.67 10.62 21.97
N LYS A 169 -6.79 11.96 21.87
CA LYS A 169 -7.97 12.62 21.28
C LYS A 169 -8.20 12.19 19.84
N ALA A 170 -7.17 12.28 19.00
CA ALA A 170 -7.27 11.95 17.59
C ALA A 170 -7.64 10.48 17.38
N ASN A 171 -6.99 9.58 18.11
CA ASN A 171 -7.28 8.14 18.03
C ASN A 171 -8.71 7.82 18.51
N ALA A 172 -9.11 8.34 19.66
CA ALA A 172 -10.43 8.10 20.21
C ALA A 172 -11.54 8.63 19.29
N LEU A 173 -11.41 9.84 18.74
CA LEU A 173 -12.39 10.40 17.80
C LEU A 173 -12.44 9.62 16.47
N ALA A 174 -11.28 9.14 15.99
CA ALA A 174 -11.22 8.36 14.77
C ALA A 174 -11.88 6.99 14.93
N GLN A 175 -11.68 6.31 16.07
CA GLN A 175 -11.98 4.90 16.24
C GLN A 175 -13.21 4.59 17.10
N ALA A 176 -13.61 5.48 18.01
CA ALA A 176 -14.75 5.22 18.89
C ALA A 176 -16.09 5.38 18.15
N GLY A 177 -17.05 4.52 18.49
CA GLY A 177 -18.44 4.57 18.01
C GLY A 177 -18.83 3.44 17.05
N GLY A 178 -20.12 3.35 16.73
CA GLY A 178 -20.66 2.30 15.86
C GLY A 178 -20.11 2.35 14.43
N GLY A 179 -19.92 1.18 13.81
CA GLY A 179 -19.47 1.05 12.41
C GLY A 179 -17.96 1.12 12.19
N LYS A 180 -17.17 1.24 13.26
CA LYS A 180 -15.70 1.35 13.21
C LYS A 180 -15.05 0.09 13.83
N LEU A 181 -15.12 -1.03 13.10
CA LEU A 181 -14.64 -2.35 13.57
C LEU A 181 -13.21 -2.71 13.12
N GLN A 182 -12.42 -1.74 12.65
CA GLN A 182 -11.00 -1.96 12.35
C GLN A 182 -10.16 -1.69 13.59
N THR A 183 -9.52 -2.72 14.13
CA THR A 183 -8.61 -2.61 15.30
C THR A 183 -7.18 -2.19 14.94
N ALA A 184 -6.86 -2.02 13.65
CA ALA A 184 -5.53 -1.67 13.20
C ALA A 184 -5.51 -0.27 12.57
N VAL A 185 -5.14 0.73 13.37
CA VAL A 185 -4.45 1.90 12.84
C VAL A 185 -2.96 1.63 13.01
N THR A 186 -2.31 1.26 11.92
CA THR A 186 -0.84 1.32 11.79
C THR A 186 -0.45 2.75 11.45
N GLY A 187 0.35 3.37 12.31
CA GLY A 187 0.95 4.69 12.12
C GLY A 187 2.00 4.87 13.20
N THR A 188 3.20 5.30 12.82
CA THR A 188 4.40 5.29 13.68
C THR A 188 4.35 6.23 14.88
N GLY A 189 3.27 7.00 15.09
CA GLY A 189 3.15 7.85 16.28
C GLY A 189 4.31 8.82 16.46
N SER A 190 4.98 9.21 15.37
CA SER A 190 5.99 10.26 15.40
C SER A 190 5.34 11.53 15.96
N THR A 191 5.65 11.84 17.22
CA THR A 191 5.52 13.19 17.77
C THR A 191 6.89 13.84 17.96
N THR A 192 7.87 13.49 17.12
CA THR A 192 8.43 14.63 16.40
C THR A 192 7.29 15.18 15.52
N ILE A 193 6.44 16.04 16.11
CA ILE A 193 6.27 17.32 15.43
C ILE A 193 7.71 17.78 15.39
N ASP A 194 8.29 17.77 14.20
CA ASP A 194 9.54 18.45 14.02
C ASP A 194 9.30 19.82 14.65
N THR A 195 9.85 20.05 15.84
CA THR A 195 10.46 21.35 16.15
C THR A 195 11.68 21.46 15.26
N GLY A 196 11.49 21.16 13.97
CA GLY A 196 12.37 21.54 12.92
C GLY A 196 12.59 23.02 13.15
N PRO A 197 13.81 23.48 12.88
CA PRO A 197 14.13 24.87 13.10
C PRO A 197 12.96 25.70 12.56
N VAL A 198 12.40 26.56 13.41
CA VAL A 198 11.45 27.60 12.99
C VAL A 198 12.01 28.09 11.67
N GLY A 199 11.25 27.93 10.59
CA GLY A 199 11.70 28.21 9.24
C GLY A 199 11.81 29.71 9.02
N ALA A 200 12.35 30.44 10.00
CA ALA A 200 12.48 31.87 10.05
C ALA A 200 12.94 32.35 8.70
N CYS A 201 12.21 33.33 8.18
CA CYS A 201 12.56 33.97 6.93
C CYS A 201 14.04 34.37 6.97
N PRO A 202 14.90 33.76 6.12
CA PRO A 202 16.32 34.03 6.18
C PRO A 202 16.53 35.53 5.93
N PRO A 203 17.50 36.16 6.62
CA PRO A 203 17.69 37.61 6.56
C PRO A 203 18.04 38.13 5.16
N SER A 204 18.43 37.25 4.23
CA SER A 204 18.70 37.58 2.83
C SER A 204 18.57 36.35 1.91
N GLY A 205 18.52 36.58 0.60
CA GLY A 205 18.59 35.53 -0.42
C GLY A 205 17.23 35.03 -0.94
N LEU A 206 16.13 35.60 -0.45
CA LEU A 206 14.77 35.43 -0.98
C LEU A 206 14.25 36.76 -1.52
N TYR A 207 13.40 36.71 -2.52
CA TYR A 207 12.66 37.88 -3.00
C TYR A 207 11.53 38.25 -2.03
N PHE A 208 10.86 37.24 -1.47
CA PHE A 208 9.79 37.41 -0.49
C PHE A 208 9.81 36.26 0.52
N CYS A 209 9.43 36.54 1.76
CA CYS A 209 9.17 35.52 2.76
C CYS A 209 8.11 35.99 3.77
N ASP A 210 7.20 35.10 4.15
CA ASP A 210 6.23 35.31 5.24
C ASP A 210 6.10 34.00 6.04
N ASP A 211 6.54 34.06 7.30
CA ASP A 211 6.48 32.98 8.28
C ASP A 211 5.36 33.21 9.31
N PHE A 212 4.52 34.25 9.13
CA PHE A 212 3.40 34.61 10.00
C PHE A 212 3.74 34.83 11.48
N GLN A 213 5.01 34.89 11.87
CA GLN A 213 5.42 35.01 13.27
C GLN A 213 5.01 36.35 13.88
N ALA A 214 4.80 37.37 13.03
CA ALA A 214 4.21 38.66 13.42
C ALA A 214 2.73 38.58 13.85
N GLY A 215 2.09 37.41 13.74
CA GLY A 215 0.70 37.19 14.15
C GLY A 215 -0.35 37.78 13.21
N THR A 216 0.04 38.19 12.00
CA THR A 216 -0.86 38.82 11.02
C THR A 216 -0.58 38.30 9.61
N ALA A 217 -1.57 38.40 8.72
CA ALA A 217 -1.42 38.13 7.28
C ALA A 217 -1.39 39.45 6.48
N ALA A 218 -0.69 40.47 7.00
CA ALA A 218 -0.78 41.85 6.49
C ALA A 218 -0.34 42.00 5.02
N GLN A 219 0.48 41.10 4.50
CA GLN A 219 0.97 41.10 3.12
C GLN A 219 -0.02 40.49 2.10
N TRP A 220 -1.16 39.97 2.58
CA TRP A 220 -2.12 39.23 1.78
C TRP A 220 -3.46 39.97 1.66
N ASP A 221 -4.07 39.90 0.49
CA ASP A 221 -5.47 40.19 0.27
C ASP A 221 -6.25 38.87 0.38
N LEU A 222 -6.91 38.67 1.54
CA LEU A 222 -7.65 37.45 1.85
C LEU A 222 -9.06 37.50 1.26
N LEU A 223 -9.45 36.40 0.61
CA LEU A 223 -10.68 36.21 -0.17
C LEU A 223 -10.90 37.35 -1.19
N PRO A 224 -9.93 37.60 -2.10
CA PRO A 224 -9.94 38.79 -2.95
C PRO A 224 -10.98 38.73 -4.07
N LEU A 225 -11.63 37.58 -4.27
CA LEU A 225 -12.61 37.33 -5.31
C LEU A 225 -13.95 36.88 -4.71
N PRO A 226 -15.09 37.21 -5.36
CA PRO A 226 -16.39 36.68 -4.96
C PRO A 226 -16.47 35.15 -5.15
N GLY A 227 -17.12 34.45 -4.22
CA GLY A 227 -17.41 33.01 -4.33
C GLY A 227 -16.79 32.14 -3.23
N PRO A 228 -15.46 32.20 -3.00
CA PRO A 228 -14.83 31.49 -1.90
C PRO A 228 -15.38 31.94 -0.55
N ASN A 229 -15.66 30.99 0.34
CA ASN A 229 -16.17 31.27 1.67
C ASN A 229 -15.42 30.43 2.71
N GLY A 230 -15.30 30.94 3.93
CA GLY A 230 -14.46 30.33 4.98
C GLY A 230 -13.84 31.40 5.86
N ALA A 231 -12.91 30.99 6.72
CA ALA A 231 -12.25 31.88 7.65
C ALA A 231 -10.75 31.66 7.69
N PHE A 232 -10.00 32.76 7.59
CA PHE A 232 -8.57 32.80 7.84
C PHE A 232 -8.28 33.20 9.29
N ARG A 233 -7.24 32.62 9.87
CA ARG A 233 -6.71 33.03 11.16
C ARG A 233 -5.22 32.75 11.23
N VAL A 234 -4.43 33.74 11.66
CA VAL A 234 -3.07 33.48 12.14
C VAL A 234 -3.16 33.03 13.59
N GLN A 235 -2.57 31.88 13.90
CA GLN A 235 -2.63 31.26 15.23
C GLN A 235 -1.38 30.43 15.49
N ASP A 236 -1.17 30.03 16.74
CA ASP A 236 -0.09 29.10 17.08
C ASP A 236 -0.28 27.79 16.32
N GLU A 237 0.80 27.23 15.77
CA GLU A 237 0.79 25.95 15.04
C GLU A 237 0.14 24.83 15.88
N VAL A 238 0.53 24.78 17.15
CA VAL A 238 -0.04 23.96 18.21
C VAL A 238 -0.34 24.88 19.38
N ALA A 239 -1.39 24.62 20.15
CA ALA A 239 -1.73 25.46 21.29
C ALA A 239 -0.51 25.66 22.24
N GLY A 240 -0.06 26.91 22.39
CA GLY A 240 1.10 27.27 23.21
C GLY A 240 2.46 27.18 22.50
N SER A 241 2.52 26.85 21.21
CA SER A 241 3.77 26.88 20.45
C SER A 241 4.20 28.31 20.12
N ALA A 242 5.52 28.56 20.12
CA ALA A 242 6.07 29.83 19.65
C ALA A 242 5.85 30.04 18.14
N ASN A 243 5.80 28.94 17.36
CA ASN A 243 5.55 28.99 15.92
C ASN A 243 4.08 29.36 15.63
N LYS A 244 3.86 30.27 14.68
CA LYS A 244 2.54 30.68 14.20
C LYS A 244 2.36 30.31 12.73
N VAL A 245 1.13 30.01 12.35
CA VAL A 245 0.77 29.60 10.99
C VAL A 245 -0.47 30.35 10.53
N LEU A 246 -0.63 30.50 9.21
CA LEU A 246 -1.90 30.93 8.62
C LEU A 246 -2.79 29.70 8.41
N GLN A 247 -3.89 29.63 9.16
CA GLN A 247 -4.91 28.60 8.97
C GLN A 247 -6.07 29.13 8.12
N TYR A 248 -6.47 28.35 7.12
CA TYR A 248 -7.76 28.50 6.45
C TYR A 248 -8.70 27.38 6.88
N THR A 249 -9.86 27.77 7.42
CA THR A 249 -10.96 26.86 7.74
C THR A 249 -12.00 26.96 6.64
N ALA A 250 -12.10 25.89 5.85
CA ALA A 250 -13.02 25.78 4.73
C ALA A 250 -14.49 25.80 5.18
N ALA A 251 -15.36 26.35 4.34
CA ALA A 251 -16.81 26.32 4.53
C ALA A 251 -17.48 25.48 3.42
N SER A 252 -18.13 26.11 2.44
CA SER A 252 -18.90 25.42 1.39
C SER A 252 -18.37 25.61 -0.03
N SER A 253 -17.61 26.67 -0.29
CA SER A 253 -17.13 27.06 -1.61
C SER A 253 -15.66 27.44 -1.58
N GLY A 254 -14.89 26.88 -2.52
CA GLY A 254 -13.49 27.21 -2.74
C GLY A 254 -13.28 28.19 -3.90
N GLY A 255 -12.01 28.44 -4.21
CA GLY A 255 -11.52 29.26 -5.31
C GLY A 255 -10.15 29.83 -4.97
N VAL A 256 -9.78 30.95 -5.58
CA VAL A 256 -8.57 31.70 -5.20
C VAL A 256 -8.85 32.40 -3.88
N LEU A 257 -8.17 31.96 -2.83
CA LEU A 257 -8.44 32.37 -1.46
C LEU A 257 -7.62 33.55 -0.99
N ALA A 258 -6.44 33.74 -1.53
CA ALA A 258 -5.54 34.79 -1.09
C ALA A 258 -4.59 35.14 -2.23
N LEU A 259 -4.27 36.42 -2.36
CA LEU A 259 -3.24 36.92 -3.27
C LEU A 259 -2.27 37.80 -2.46
N LEU A 260 -0.98 37.68 -2.75
CA LEU A 260 0.00 38.62 -2.23
C LEU A 260 -0.27 40.01 -2.80
N LYS A 261 -0.21 41.02 -1.93
CA LYS A 261 -0.35 42.41 -2.34
C LYS A 261 0.75 42.78 -3.34
N PRO A 262 0.47 43.64 -4.33
CA PRO A 262 1.49 44.05 -5.31
C PRO A 262 2.80 44.56 -4.69
N GLY A 263 2.72 45.24 -3.54
CA GLY A 263 3.90 45.72 -2.80
C GLY A 263 4.77 44.60 -2.21
N ALA A 264 4.18 43.47 -1.81
CA ALA A 264 4.91 42.30 -1.32
C ALA A 264 5.74 41.61 -2.42
N LEU A 265 5.37 41.84 -3.69
CA LEU A 265 6.04 41.27 -4.86
C LEU A 265 7.00 42.24 -5.56
N ALA A 266 7.28 43.41 -4.96
CA ALA A 266 8.07 44.47 -5.60
C ALA A 266 9.51 44.02 -5.97
N THR A 267 10.08 43.12 -5.18
CA THR A 267 11.44 42.56 -5.33
C THR A 267 11.49 41.29 -6.16
N VAL A 268 10.33 40.70 -6.49
CA VAL A 268 10.25 39.51 -7.35
C VAL A 268 10.50 39.96 -8.79
N PRO A 269 11.48 39.34 -9.51
CA PRO A 269 11.86 39.69 -10.88
C PRO A 269 10.73 39.32 -11.87
N ALA A 270 11.02 39.10 -13.16
CA ALA A 270 10.02 38.86 -14.20
C ALA A 270 9.26 37.51 -14.04
N GLY A 271 9.06 36.78 -15.14
CA GLY A 271 8.31 35.51 -15.13
C GLY A 271 8.97 34.38 -14.33
N ASP A 272 10.26 34.51 -14.01
CA ASP A 272 11.09 33.41 -13.50
C ASP A 272 11.35 33.55 -12.00
N TYR A 273 10.76 32.63 -11.23
CA TYR A 273 10.86 32.53 -9.77
C TYR A 273 10.38 31.15 -9.33
N TYR A 274 10.66 30.76 -8.10
CA TYR A 274 9.90 29.69 -7.44
C TYR A 274 9.01 30.26 -6.34
N VAL A 275 7.93 29.55 -6.03
CA VAL A 275 7.13 29.74 -4.81
C VAL A 275 7.18 28.45 -4.02
N GLU A 276 7.51 28.54 -2.74
CA GLU A 276 7.59 27.40 -1.82
C GLU A 276 6.78 27.71 -0.57
N ALA A 277 6.11 26.71 -0.01
CA ALA A 277 5.47 26.82 1.29
C ALA A 277 5.36 25.47 1.97
N ARG A 278 5.32 25.48 3.30
CA ARG A 278 4.93 24.32 4.10
C ARG A 278 3.42 24.31 4.23
N ILE A 279 2.79 23.22 3.79
CA ILE A 279 1.34 23.05 3.80
C ILE A 279 0.98 21.81 4.63
N ARG A 280 0.12 21.97 5.63
CA ARG A 280 -0.52 20.87 6.37
C ARG A 280 -2.00 20.81 6.01
N PRO A 281 -2.44 19.84 5.19
CA PRO A 281 -3.86 19.62 4.95
C PRO A 281 -4.58 19.23 6.23
N LEU A 282 -5.76 19.81 6.49
CA LEU A 282 -6.57 19.50 7.66
C LEU A 282 -7.85 18.77 7.28
N THR A 283 -8.34 17.89 8.14
CA THR A 283 -9.63 17.22 7.92
C THR A 283 -10.78 18.23 7.98
N ASN A 284 -11.68 18.14 7.01
CA ASN A 284 -12.97 18.83 7.02
C ASN A 284 -14.02 17.96 6.29
N GLY A 285 -15.29 18.08 6.67
CA GLY A 285 -16.38 17.16 6.27
C GLY A 285 -16.85 17.24 4.82
N THR A 286 -16.03 17.74 3.89
CA THR A 286 -16.41 17.94 2.49
C THR A 286 -16.04 16.73 1.63
N THR A 287 -16.95 16.35 0.72
CA THR A 287 -16.81 15.20 -0.20
C THR A 287 -16.45 15.60 -1.64
N GLY A 288 -16.36 16.90 -1.94
CA GLY A 288 -15.98 17.43 -3.25
C GLY A 288 -14.48 17.31 -3.57
N ASN A 289 -14.03 17.93 -4.67
CA ASN A 289 -12.61 17.99 -5.06
C ASN A 289 -11.76 18.61 -3.93
N LYS A 290 -10.57 18.08 -3.65
CA LYS A 290 -9.79 18.41 -2.44
C LYS A 290 -8.42 19.02 -2.76
N GLN A 291 -8.43 19.99 -3.67
CA GLN A 291 -7.22 20.61 -4.22
C GLN A 291 -6.72 21.74 -3.31
N LEU A 292 -5.41 21.88 -3.19
CA LEU A 292 -4.68 22.90 -2.43
C LEU A 292 -3.46 23.33 -3.25
N TYR A 293 -3.49 24.51 -3.86
CA TYR A 293 -2.42 24.94 -4.76
C TYR A 293 -1.80 26.27 -4.33
N LEU A 294 -0.49 26.37 -4.52
CA LEU A 294 0.22 27.64 -4.68
C LEU A 294 -0.09 28.17 -6.08
N VAL A 295 -0.64 29.37 -6.17
CA VAL A 295 -0.99 30.04 -7.43
C VAL A 295 0.13 30.99 -7.81
N THR A 296 0.47 31.03 -9.10
CA THR A 296 1.57 31.82 -9.67
C THR A 296 1.21 32.31 -11.07
N ARG A 297 1.94 33.32 -11.57
CA ARG A 297 1.63 34.02 -12.84
C ARG A 297 0.14 34.36 -12.98
N TYR A 298 -0.49 34.70 -11.85
CA TYR A 298 -1.91 35.00 -11.79
C TYR A 298 -2.22 36.27 -12.59
N VAL A 299 -3.12 36.15 -13.56
CA VAL A 299 -3.66 37.27 -14.35
C VAL A 299 -5.03 37.66 -13.80
N ASP A 300 -5.93 36.68 -13.70
CA ASP A 300 -7.27 36.81 -13.16
C ASP A 300 -7.81 35.43 -12.68
N ALA A 301 -9.03 35.39 -12.16
CA ALA A 301 -9.64 34.17 -11.60
C ALA A 301 -9.67 32.97 -12.56
N ASN A 302 -9.70 33.27 -13.86
CA ASN A 302 -9.85 32.32 -14.96
C ASN A 302 -8.51 31.99 -15.65
N ASN A 303 -7.40 32.62 -15.23
CA ASN A 303 -6.11 32.54 -15.91
C ASN A 303 -4.93 32.57 -14.92
N TRP A 304 -4.40 31.39 -14.59
CA TRP A 304 -3.25 31.23 -13.67
C TRP A 304 -2.61 29.83 -13.78
N TYR A 305 -1.36 29.70 -13.32
CA TYR A 305 -0.74 28.40 -13.03
C TYR A 305 -0.74 28.12 -11.54
N GLY A 306 -0.79 26.85 -11.17
CA GLY A 306 -0.58 26.47 -9.78
C GLY A 306 0.04 25.09 -9.64
N ALA A 307 0.56 24.81 -8.45
CA ALA A 307 0.98 23.47 -8.08
C ALA A 307 0.75 23.21 -6.60
N GLY A 308 0.51 21.95 -6.25
CA GLY A 308 0.30 21.56 -4.86
C GLY A 308 -0.43 20.25 -4.70
N LEU A 309 -1.21 20.14 -3.63
CA LEU A 309 -1.72 18.88 -3.11
C LEU A 309 -3.15 18.63 -3.58
N ASN A 310 -3.40 17.42 -4.05
CA ASN A 310 -4.75 16.88 -4.24
C ASN A 310 -5.00 15.82 -3.16
N VAL A 311 -5.73 16.23 -2.13
CA VAL A 311 -5.79 15.51 -0.86
C VAL A 311 -7.03 14.62 -0.81
N GLN A 312 -6.90 13.37 -1.27
CA GLN A 312 -7.99 12.40 -1.29
C GLN A 312 -8.29 11.78 0.10
N SER A 313 -9.43 11.10 0.21
CA SER A 313 -9.83 10.41 1.46
C SER A 313 -8.92 9.21 1.79
N SER A 314 -8.31 8.61 0.78
CA SER A 314 -7.28 7.58 0.93
C SER A 314 -5.92 8.16 0.58
N THR A 315 -4.92 7.97 1.44
CA THR A 315 -3.52 8.36 1.19
C THR A 315 -2.90 7.63 0.00
N ALA A 316 -3.44 6.49 -0.43
CA ALA A 316 -3.01 5.82 -1.66
C ALA A 316 -3.49 6.53 -2.94
N SER A 317 -4.48 7.43 -2.81
CA SER A 317 -5.10 8.17 -3.92
C SER A 317 -4.70 9.64 -3.97
N THR A 318 -3.96 10.13 -2.98
CA THR A 318 -3.48 11.52 -2.92
C THR A 318 -2.41 11.77 -3.99
N GLN A 319 -2.32 13.00 -4.46
CA GLN A 319 -1.41 13.39 -5.54
C GLN A 319 -0.77 14.75 -5.27
N VAL A 320 0.37 14.98 -5.92
CA VAL A 320 0.92 16.31 -6.16
C VAL A 320 0.74 16.63 -7.63
N GLU A 321 0.30 17.86 -7.93
CA GLU A 321 -0.15 18.23 -9.26
C GLU A 321 0.49 19.55 -9.72
N ILE A 322 0.68 19.69 -11.03
CA ILE A 322 0.74 20.98 -11.72
C ILE A 322 -0.63 21.21 -12.35
N ALA A 323 -1.20 22.38 -12.10
CA ALA A 323 -2.51 22.81 -12.53
C ALA A 323 -2.41 24.08 -13.39
N GLN A 324 -3.29 24.19 -14.37
CA GLN A 324 -3.44 25.37 -15.21
C GLN A 324 -4.91 25.73 -15.28
N MET A 325 -5.24 26.95 -14.90
CA MET A 325 -6.53 27.56 -15.18
C MET A 325 -6.37 28.40 -16.45
N LEU A 326 -7.09 28.05 -17.50
CA LEU A 326 -7.08 28.77 -18.78
C LEU A 326 -8.51 29.01 -19.24
N ALA A 327 -8.88 30.29 -19.40
CA ALA A 327 -10.24 30.69 -19.78
C ALA A 327 -11.35 30.05 -18.91
N GLY A 328 -11.08 29.88 -17.61
CA GLY A 328 -12.03 29.32 -16.63
C GLY A 328 -12.10 27.79 -16.60
N SER A 329 -11.26 27.11 -17.39
CA SER A 329 -11.12 25.65 -17.38
C SER A 329 -9.86 25.22 -16.64
N LEU A 330 -10.01 24.35 -15.64
CA LEU A 330 -8.91 23.81 -14.84
C LEU A 330 -8.40 22.50 -15.44
N SER A 331 -7.18 22.51 -15.97
CA SER A 331 -6.45 21.31 -16.41
C SER A 331 -5.37 20.92 -15.39
N ARG A 332 -4.97 19.64 -15.40
CA ARG A 332 -3.96 19.07 -14.48
C ARG A 332 -2.93 18.26 -15.27
N PRO A 333 -2.10 18.93 -16.08
CA PRO A 333 -1.20 18.30 -17.04
C PRO A 333 -0.11 17.41 -16.40
N LYS A 334 0.17 17.59 -15.11
CA LYS A 334 1.08 16.71 -14.35
C LYS A 334 0.42 16.29 -13.05
N GLN A 335 0.38 14.98 -12.79
CA GLN A 335 -0.13 14.39 -11.56
C GLN A 335 0.80 13.26 -11.13
N VAL A 336 1.27 13.30 -9.89
CA VAL A 336 2.14 12.27 -9.32
C VAL A 336 1.53 11.76 -8.03
N LYS A 337 1.28 10.46 -7.93
CA LYS A 337 0.75 9.84 -6.70
C LYS A 337 1.78 9.95 -5.59
N LYS A 338 1.39 10.53 -4.46
CA LYS A 338 2.20 10.64 -3.25
C LYS A 338 1.30 10.48 -2.04
N PRO A 339 1.69 9.72 -1.01
CA PRO A 339 0.93 9.61 0.22
C PRO A 339 0.95 10.95 0.98
N ILE A 340 -0.21 11.59 1.10
CA ILE A 340 -0.39 12.85 1.82
C ILE A 340 -1.39 12.61 2.95
N ALA A 341 -0.93 12.71 4.19
CA ALA A 341 -1.78 12.60 5.37
C ALA A 341 -2.50 13.92 5.66
N GLN A 342 -3.73 13.81 6.14
CA GLN A 342 -4.46 14.94 6.72
C GLN A 342 -4.21 14.97 8.22
N ASP A 343 -4.21 16.16 8.80
CA ASP A 343 -3.88 16.40 10.23
C ASP A 343 -2.52 15.83 10.64
N GLY A 344 -1.63 15.63 9.67
CA GLY A 344 -0.31 15.01 9.82
C GLY A 344 0.84 16.04 9.77
N PRO A 345 2.00 15.65 9.22
CA PRO A 345 3.13 16.57 9.10
C PRO A 345 2.84 17.71 8.13
N PHE A 346 3.68 18.74 8.16
CA PHE A 346 3.76 19.70 7.07
C PHE A 346 4.45 19.06 5.86
N TYR A 347 3.97 19.41 4.67
CA TYR A 347 4.59 19.07 3.40
C TYR A 347 5.14 20.34 2.75
N THR A 348 6.41 20.34 2.36
CA THR A 348 7.01 21.46 1.64
C THR A 348 6.71 21.31 0.16
N VAL A 349 5.79 22.13 -0.35
CA VAL A 349 5.48 22.20 -1.78
C VAL A 349 6.28 23.34 -2.38
N ARG A 350 7.00 23.07 -3.47
CA ARG A 350 7.65 24.11 -4.27
C ARG A 350 7.19 24.04 -5.72
N PHE A 351 6.81 25.19 -6.26
CA PHE A 351 6.51 25.39 -7.67
C PHE A 351 7.53 26.31 -8.30
N GLU A 352 8.28 25.80 -9.26
CA GLU A 352 9.35 26.52 -9.95
C GLU A 352 8.93 26.90 -11.37
N LEU A 353 9.19 28.14 -11.74
CA LEU A 353 8.89 28.71 -13.04
C LEU A 353 10.19 29.23 -13.68
N ALA A 354 10.59 28.63 -14.79
CA ALA A 354 11.77 29.01 -15.55
C ALA A 354 11.45 29.04 -17.05
N GLY A 355 11.27 30.24 -17.61
CA GLY A 355 10.75 30.44 -18.96
C GLY A 355 9.36 29.79 -19.10
N SER A 356 9.23 28.87 -20.05
CA SER A 356 8.03 28.06 -20.27
C SER A 356 8.02 26.74 -19.48
N THR A 357 9.09 26.43 -18.74
CA THR A 357 9.18 25.19 -17.96
C THR A 357 8.64 25.41 -16.55
N LEU A 358 7.69 24.56 -16.16
CA LEU A 358 7.02 24.59 -14.86
C LEU A 358 7.30 23.28 -14.13
N THR A 359 7.93 23.33 -12.96
CA THR A 359 8.39 22.14 -12.21
C THR A 359 7.82 22.12 -10.80
N VAL A 360 7.28 20.98 -10.35
CA VAL A 360 6.78 20.83 -8.97
C VAL A 360 7.66 19.89 -8.16
N TYR A 361 7.88 20.28 -6.91
CA TYR A 361 8.61 19.51 -5.91
C TYR A 361 7.74 19.27 -4.67
N LEU A 362 7.95 18.12 -4.01
CA LEU A 362 7.39 17.79 -2.70
C LEU A 362 8.52 17.36 -1.78
N ASP A 363 8.69 18.03 -0.65
CA ASP A 363 9.74 17.74 0.35
C ASP A 363 11.13 17.61 -0.29
N GLY A 364 11.40 18.49 -1.27
CA GLY A 364 12.62 18.56 -2.06
C GLY A 364 12.70 17.62 -3.26
N GLU A 365 11.86 16.58 -3.32
CA GLU A 365 11.82 15.62 -4.44
C GLU A 365 11.26 16.29 -5.70
N ASN A 366 11.97 16.22 -6.82
CA ASN A 366 11.48 16.69 -8.11
C ASN A 366 10.44 15.69 -8.66
N LEU A 367 9.17 16.12 -8.77
CA LEU A 367 8.09 15.27 -9.27
C LEU A 367 7.84 15.44 -10.78
N GLY A 368 8.67 16.25 -11.44
CA GLY A 368 8.70 16.47 -12.87
C GLY A 368 8.14 17.81 -13.31
N SER A 369 8.27 18.05 -14.61
CA SER A 369 7.98 19.34 -15.23
C SER A 369 6.99 19.21 -16.40
N ILE A 370 6.40 20.34 -16.78
CA ILE A 370 5.69 20.54 -18.05
C ILE A 370 6.27 21.76 -18.77
N THR A 371 5.95 21.89 -20.05
CA THR A 371 6.24 23.10 -20.84
C THR A 371 4.92 23.75 -21.24
N ASP A 372 4.74 25.03 -20.90
CA ASP A 372 3.56 25.81 -21.26
C ASP A 372 3.91 27.30 -21.38
N GLU A 373 3.33 27.99 -22.36
CA GLU A 373 3.62 29.39 -22.71
C GLU A 373 2.44 30.33 -22.49
N ALA A 374 1.30 29.84 -21.98
CA ALA A 374 0.08 30.63 -21.82
C ALA A 374 0.26 31.87 -20.94
N PHE A 375 1.09 31.79 -19.88
CA PHE A 375 1.40 32.90 -18.99
C PHE A 375 2.91 33.06 -18.82
N ALA A 376 3.51 34.08 -19.44
CA ALA A 376 4.96 34.35 -19.32
C ALA A 376 5.29 35.50 -18.35
N ALA A 377 4.33 36.38 -18.07
CA ALA A 377 4.53 37.50 -17.15
C ALA A 377 4.51 37.04 -15.68
N ARG A 378 5.16 37.83 -14.79
CA ARG A 378 5.27 37.53 -13.36
C ARG A 378 3.92 37.20 -12.69
N GLY A 379 2.88 37.96 -13.03
CA GLY A 379 1.57 37.92 -12.38
C GLY A 379 1.63 38.14 -10.86
N LEU A 380 0.55 37.80 -10.16
CA LEU A 380 0.52 37.69 -8.70
C LEU A 380 0.76 36.24 -8.25
N VAL A 381 1.04 36.08 -6.96
CA VAL A 381 1.20 34.80 -6.27
C VAL A 381 0.11 34.67 -5.21
N GLY A 382 -0.43 33.47 -5.00
CA GLY A 382 -1.58 33.27 -4.15
C GLY A 382 -1.84 31.83 -3.72
N LEU A 383 -3.04 31.60 -3.19
CA LEU A 383 -3.51 30.30 -2.72
C LEU A 383 -4.85 29.95 -3.38
N TYR A 384 -5.01 28.71 -3.80
CA TYR A 384 -6.28 28.18 -4.33
C TYR A 384 -6.70 26.92 -3.58
N THR A 385 -8.00 26.74 -3.36
CA THR A 385 -8.54 25.45 -2.95
C THR A 385 -9.91 25.16 -3.55
N ALA A 386 -10.26 23.88 -3.71
CA ALA A 386 -11.62 23.43 -3.93
C ALA A 386 -12.36 23.11 -2.60
N ASN A 387 -12.26 23.99 -1.62
CA ASN A 387 -12.91 23.92 -0.30
C ASN A 387 -12.27 22.91 0.69
N LYS A 388 -10.93 22.94 0.80
CA LYS A 388 -10.14 22.14 1.74
C LYS A 388 -9.56 23.02 2.85
N SER A 389 -9.66 22.57 4.11
CA SER A 389 -9.00 23.23 5.24
C SER A 389 -7.50 22.92 5.25
N PHE A 390 -6.67 23.88 5.65
CA PHE A 390 -5.22 23.69 5.74
C PHE A 390 -4.58 24.72 6.68
N GLN A 391 -3.37 24.39 7.13
CA GLN A 391 -2.40 25.36 7.65
C GLN A 391 -1.29 25.56 6.61
N ILE A 392 -0.82 26.79 6.49
CA ILE A 392 0.33 27.14 5.67
C ILE A 392 1.32 27.97 6.49
N ASP A 393 2.59 27.74 6.24
CA ASP A 393 3.70 28.41 6.89
C ASP A 393 4.89 28.53 5.93
N ASP A 394 5.86 29.38 6.28
CA ASP A 394 7.12 29.56 5.54
C ASP A 394 6.93 29.82 4.04
N VAL A 395 6.06 30.77 3.66
CA VAL A 395 5.82 31.09 2.24
C VAL A 395 6.99 31.89 1.69
N ARG A 396 7.70 31.35 0.68
CA ARG A 396 8.96 31.89 0.15
C ARG A 396 8.89 32.07 -1.36
N ILE A 397 9.48 33.15 -1.85
CA ILE A 397 9.70 33.37 -3.29
C ILE A 397 11.19 33.64 -3.51
N GLY A 398 11.80 32.97 -4.48
CA GLY A 398 13.23 33.11 -4.76
C GLY A 398 13.64 32.74 -6.19
N ASP A 399 14.95 32.74 -6.41
CA ASP A 399 15.59 32.44 -7.69
C ASP A 399 15.38 30.96 -8.08
N PRO A 400 14.80 30.66 -9.26
CA PRO A 400 14.53 29.29 -9.67
C PRO A 400 15.81 28.49 -9.98
N ALA A 401 16.97 29.14 -10.09
CA ALA A 401 18.26 28.45 -10.21
C ALA A 401 18.68 27.72 -8.93
N ARG A 402 18.22 28.17 -7.75
CA ARG A 402 18.51 27.52 -6.45
C ARG A 402 17.53 26.38 -6.21
N LYS A 403 17.93 25.12 -6.39
CA LYS A 403 17.05 23.96 -6.19
C LYS A 403 16.77 23.70 -4.71
N PRO A 404 15.69 22.99 -4.34
CA PRO A 404 15.52 22.55 -2.96
C PRO A 404 16.54 21.45 -2.64
N ALA A 405 17.01 21.38 -1.39
CA ALA A 405 17.82 20.25 -0.93
C ALA A 405 17.00 18.95 -1.06
N GLN A 406 17.67 17.83 -1.33
CA GLN A 406 17.05 16.52 -1.48
C GLN A 406 17.66 15.52 -0.50
N LEU A 407 16.82 14.63 0.04
CA LEU A 407 17.23 13.52 0.89
C LEU A 407 16.34 12.31 0.57
N MET A 408 16.89 11.39 -0.22
CA MET A 408 16.19 10.19 -0.68
C MET A 408 16.82 8.94 -0.06
N LEU A 409 15.98 8.02 0.39
CA LEU A 409 16.37 6.72 0.90
C LEU A 409 16.07 5.66 -0.16
N ASP A 410 17.00 4.76 -0.39
CA ASP A 410 16.80 3.60 -1.24
C ASP A 410 17.26 2.32 -0.51
N PRO A 411 16.36 1.39 -0.16
CA PRO A 411 14.91 1.45 -0.39
C PRO A 411 14.23 2.56 0.42
N ALA A 412 13.16 3.13 -0.12
CA ALA A 412 12.30 4.07 0.58
C ALA A 412 11.48 3.33 1.66
N VAL A 413 12.05 3.19 2.85
CA VAL A 413 11.40 2.53 4.01
C VAL A 413 11.05 3.53 5.09
N THR A 414 9.94 3.27 5.77
CA THR A 414 9.47 4.03 6.92
C THR A 414 9.50 3.19 8.21
N SER A 415 9.68 1.88 8.09
CA SER A 415 9.80 0.99 9.24
C SER A 415 10.65 -0.25 8.93
N ILE A 416 11.29 -0.82 9.95
CA ILE A 416 12.08 -2.05 9.93
C ILE A 416 11.63 -2.92 11.11
N GLU A 417 11.30 -4.17 10.83
CA GLU A 417 11.06 -5.21 11.83
C GLU A 417 12.24 -6.19 11.81
N ALA A 418 12.82 -6.49 12.96
CA ALA A 418 13.97 -7.37 13.08
C ALA A 418 13.94 -8.17 14.39
N GLU A 419 14.77 -9.20 14.51
CA GLU A 419 15.11 -9.85 15.79
C GLU A 419 16.52 -9.42 16.23
N ALA A 420 16.76 -9.37 17.54
CA ALA A 420 18.07 -9.01 18.08
C ALA A 420 19.16 -9.98 17.56
N GLY A 421 20.22 -9.43 16.97
CA GLY A 421 21.31 -10.18 16.35
C GLY A 421 21.12 -10.50 14.86
N ASP A 422 20.02 -10.06 14.24
CA ASP A 422 19.87 -10.11 12.79
C ASP A 422 20.97 -9.29 12.07
N ALA A 423 21.23 -9.63 10.81
CA ALA A 423 22.19 -8.88 10.00
C ALA A 423 21.75 -7.41 9.83
N PRO A 424 22.70 -6.45 9.81
CA PRO A 424 22.34 -5.04 9.68
C PRO A 424 21.54 -4.75 8.42
N TYR A 425 20.43 -4.01 8.57
CA TYR A 425 19.64 -3.51 7.47
C TYR A 425 20.41 -2.39 6.75
N ARG A 426 20.56 -2.48 5.43
CA ARG A 426 21.34 -1.52 4.64
C ARG A 426 20.44 -0.71 3.71
N LEU A 427 20.68 0.60 3.67
CA LEU A 427 20.06 1.51 2.70
C LEU A 427 21.09 2.50 2.17
N ALA A 428 20.90 2.91 0.92
CA ALA A 428 21.63 4.01 0.30
C ALA A 428 20.89 5.33 0.52
N VAL A 429 21.65 6.40 0.69
CA VAL A 429 21.16 7.77 0.87
C VAL A 429 21.65 8.62 -0.28
N SER A 430 20.73 9.26 -1.00
CA SER A 430 21.05 10.27 -2.00
C SER A 430 20.67 11.64 -1.43
N ALA A 431 21.70 12.42 -1.09
CA ALA A 431 21.54 13.77 -0.59
C ALA A 431 22.09 14.78 -1.62
N VAL A 432 21.29 15.79 -1.98
CA VAL A 432 21.63 16.80 -3.00
C VAL A 432 21.42 18.18 -2.42
N ALA A 433 22.40 19.06 -2.58
CA ALA A 433 22.40 20.40 -2.02
C ALA A 433 21.61 21.37 -2.92
N PRO A 434 21.20 22.55 -2.42
CA PRO A 434 20.46 23.53 -3.21
C PRO A 434 21.14 24.03 -4.49
N ASP A 435 22.47 23.89 -4.59
CA ASP A 435 23.25 24.22 -5.79
C ASP A 435 23.26 23.10 -6.84
N GLY A 436 22.61 21.96 -6.55
CA GLY A 436 22.59 20.76 -7.39
C GLY A 436 23.77 19.82 -7.20
N GLY A 437 24.72 20.14 -6.31
CA GLY A 437 25.84 19.27 -5.95
C GLY A 437 25.46 18.19 -4.92
N ALA A 438 26.40 17.30 -4.60
CA ALA A 438 26.21 16.32 -3.53
C ALA A 438 26.13 17.03 -2.17
N ASP A 439 25.14 16.66 -1.35
CA ASP A 439 25.02 17.15 0.03
C ASP A 439 25.60 16.14 1.04
N SER A 440 25.97 16.66 2.20
CA SER A 440 26.24 15.84 3.38
C SER A 440 24.91 15.46 4.08
N PHE A 441 24.95 14.45 4.94
CA PHE A 441 23.83 14.12 5.82
C PHE A 441 24.33 13.53 7.14
N THR A 442 23.46 13.51 8.14
CA THR A 442 23.71 12.86 9.44
C THR A 442 22.69 11.75 9.65
N VAL A 443 23.04 10.76 10.48
CA VAL A 443 22.14 9.71 10.94
C VAL A 443 22.27 9.53 12.44
N ALA A 444 21.15 9.39 13.14
CA ALA A 444 21.12 9.12 14.58
C ALA A 444 20.04 8.10 14.92
N SER A 445 20.32 7.26 15.92
CA SER A 445 19.33 6.37 16.53
C SER A 445 18.83 6.99 17.84
N SER A 446 17.53 6.95 18.09
CA SER A 446 16.94 7.37 19.36
C SER A 446 17.34 6.45 20.52
N ASP A 447 17.66 5.19 20.22
CA ASP A 447 18.16 4.20 21.17
C ASP A 447 19.23 3.32 20.50
N PRO A 448 20.51 3.72 20.55
CA PRO A 448 21.62 2.96 19.98
C PRO A 448 21.85 1.59 20.61
N ALA A 449 21.25 1.29 21.78
CA ALA A 449 21.35 -0.04 22.39
C ALA A 449 20.32 -1.02 21.82
N VAL A 450 19.20 -0.52 21.28
CA VAL A 450 18.20 -1.30 20.54
C VAL A 450 18.60 -1.41 19.07
N ALA A 451 18.92 -0.28 18.42
CA ALA A 451 19.30 -0.22 17.01
C ALA A 451 20.53 0.67 16.81
N GLY A 452 21.69 0.06 16.53
CA GLY A 452 22.93 0.77 16.23
C GLY A 452 22.97 1.25 14.79
N VAL A 453 23.59 2.40 14.52
CA VAL A 453 23.75 2.94 13.17
C VAL A 453 25.22 3.17 12.82
N THR A 454 25.61 2.80 11.61
CA THR A 454 26.93 3.11 11.05
C THR A 454 26.80 3.68 9.64
N LEU A 455 27.71 4.61 9.31
CA LEU A 455 27.82 5.23 8.00
C LEU A 455 29.03 4.67 7.26
N ASP A 456 28.84 4.37 5.97
CA ASP A 456 29.90 4.03 5.03
C ASP A 456 29.65 4.80 3.71
N GLY A 457 30.28 5.97 3.59
CA GLY A 457 29.97 6.93 2.53
C GLY A 457 28.50 7.33 2.54
N ASN A 458 27.78 7.00 1.47
CA ASN A 458 26.34 7.26 1.33
C ASN A 458 25.46 6.08 1.77
N ALA A 459 26.03 5.01 2.32
CA ALA A 459 25.28 3.88 2.84
C ALA A 459 25.11 3.98 4.36
N VAL A 460 23.90 3.69 4.85
CA VAL A 460 23.57 3.54 6.26
C VAL A 460 23.33 2.06 6.55
N ALA A 461 23.99 1.54 7.59
CA ALA A 461 23.70 0.22 8.14
C ALA A 461 23.07 0.37 9.53
N ILE A 462 21.91 -0.28 9.72
CA ILE A 462 21.13 -0.28 10.96
C ILE A 462 21.19 -1.68 11.56
N ALA A 463 21.93 -1.85 12.66
CA ALA A 463 22.12 -3.12 13.34
C ALA A 463 21.07 -3.32 14.45
N PRO A 464 20.24 -4.39 14.40
CA PRO A 464 19.31 -4.72 15.48
C PRO A 464 20.05 -5.43 16.62
N LEU A 465 20.16 -4.78 17.78
CA LEU A 465 21.04 -5.21 18.87
C LEU A 465 20.30 -5.84 20.05
N ALA A 466 19.17 -5.27 20.46
CA ALA A 466 18.39 -5.74 21.60
C ALA A 466 16.90 -5.50 21.40
N ALA A 467 16.06 -6.27 22.09
CA ALA A 467 14.62 -6.13 21.98
C ALA A 467 14.15 -4.73 22.42
N GLY A 468 13.28 -4.10 21.64
CA GLY A 468 12.78 -2.75 21.91
C GLY A 468 12.31 -2.03 20.64
N SER A 469 12.18 -0.70 20.74
CA SER A 469 11.87 0.16 19.61
C SER A 469 12.86 1.34 19.57
N ALA A 470 13.26 1.74 18.37
CA ALA A 470 14.10 2.92 18.13
C ALA A 470 13.62 3.67 16.88
N GLU A 471 13.95 4.96 16.79
CA GLU A 471 13.78 5.76 15.57
C GLU A 471 15.15 6.09 14.99
N ILE A 472 15.34 5.83 13.69
CA ILE A 472 16.53 6.25 12.95
C ILE A 472 16.19 7.51 12.17
N VAL A 473 16.84 8.62 12.50
CA VAL A 473 16.61 9.93 11.89
C VAL A 473 17.81 10.29 11.02
N LEU A 474 17.56 10.49 9.72
CA LEU A 474 18.53 11.03 8.77
C LEU A 474 18.22 12.50 8.51
N ARG A 475 19.21 13.39 8.50
CA ARG A 475 19.03 14.83 8.21
C ARG A 475 20.01 15.31 7.15
N SER A 476 19.51 16.09 6.18
CA SER A 476 20.34 16.78 5.19
C SER A 476 21.26 17.79 5.89
N GLY A 477 22.49 17.92 5.41
CA GLY A 477 23.48 18.85 5.95
C GLY A 477 23.19 20.30 5.54
N SER A 478 22.85 20.53 4.28
CA SER A 478 22.51 21.86 3.76
C SER A 478 21.11 22.35 4.16
N GLY A 479 20.20 21.43 4.49
CA GLY A 479 18.86 21.73 4.99
C GLY A 479 18.45 20.81 6.15
N PRO A 480 18.87 21.07 7.40
CA PRO A 480 18.61 20.18 8.55
C PRO A 480 17.12 19.94 8.91
N ALA A 481 16.22 20.79 8.41
CA ALA A 481 14.77 20.59 8.48
C ALA A 481 14.28 19.46 7.55
N LEU A 482 15.05 19.12 6.52
CA LEU A 482 14.77 17.97 5.66
C LEU A 482 15.31 16.70 6.34
N ALA A 483 14.39 15.99 7.00
CA ALA A 483 14.67 14.74 7.68
C ALA A 483 13.90 13.55 7.08
N ARG A 484 14.41 12.34 7.32
CA ARG A 484 13.71 11.07 7.10
C ARG A 484 13.81 10.23 8.36
N THR A 485 12.68 9.71 8.83
CA THR A 485 12.60 8.88 10.03
C THR A 485 12.18 7.47 9.67
N ILE A 486 12.90 6.48 10.20
CA ILE A 486 12.60 5.05 10.06
C ILE A 486 12.31 4.50 11.46
N ALA A 487 11.11 3.95 11.66
CA ALA A 487 10.78 3.25 12.89
C ALA A 487 11.41 1.86 12.90
N VAL A 488 12.13 1.48 13.95
CA VAL A 488 12.76 0.16 14.08
C VAL A 488 12.14 -0.54 15.27
N SER A 489 11.54 -1.72 15.05
CA SER A 489 11.13 -2.62 16.12
C SER A 489 12.00 -3.87 16.09
N VAL A 490 12.60 -4.18 17.24
CA VAL A 490 13.46 -5.33 17.41
C VAL A 490 12.80 -6.28 18.40
N ALA A 491 12.48 -7.48 17.97
CA ALA A 491 12.02 -8.56 18.82
C ALA A 491 13.20 -9.23 19.56
N PRO A 492 12.95 -9.98 20.66
CA PRO A 492 13.98 -10.79 21.29
C PRO A 492 14.68 -11.71 20.30
N GLY A 493 15.99 -11.93 20.50
CA GLY A 493 16.76 -12.84 19.66
C GLY A 493 16.19 -14.26 19.73
N PHE A 494 16.29 -14.98 18.62
CA PHE A 494 15.76 -16.34 18.50
C PHE A 494 16.33 -17.28 19.57
N VAL A 495 15.44 -17.95 20.29
CA VAL A 495 15.76 -18.99 21.26
C VAL A 495 15.30 -20.33 20.72
N GLN A 496 16.20 -21.32 20.71
CA GLN A 496 15.89 -22.68 20.27
C GLN A 496 14.80 -23.31 21.17
N PRO A 497 13.64 -23.70 20.63
CA PRO A 497 12.65 -24.46 21.40
C PRO A 497 13.20 -25.82 21.81
N THR A 498 12.81 -26.29 23.00
CA THR A 498 13.28 -27.56 23.56
C THR A 498 12.25 -28.68 23.47
N GLN A 499 10.99 -28.36 23.16
CA GLN A 499 9.91 -29.34 23.01
C GLN A 499 10.17 -30.25 21.79
N THR A 500 9.90 -31.54 21.97
CA THR A 500 10.00 -32.55 20.91
C THR A 500 8.62 -33.14 20.59
N TYR A 501 8.45 -33.62 19.36
CA TYR A 501 7.20 -34.19 18.84
C TYR A 501 7.50 -35.40 17.95
N GLY A 502 6.50 -36.23 17.68
CA GLY A 502 6.58 -37.24 16.63
C GLY A 502 6.43 -36.61 15.25
N LEU A 503 7.55 -36.41 14.55
CA LEU A 503 7.56 -35.63 13.30
C LEU A 503 7.40 -36.45 12.00
N GLU A 504 7.59 -37.77 12.04
CA GLU A 504 7.68 -38.64 10.84
C GLU A 504 6.53 -38.51 9.84
N ARG A 505 5.32 -38.19 10.30
CA ARG A 505 4.12 -37.99 9.46
C ARG A 505 3.56 -36.57 9.54
N ALA A 506 4.19 -35.72 10.34
CA ALA A 506 3.79 -34.34 10.52
C ALA A 506 4.56 -33.39 9.61
N THR A 507 5.80 -33.74 9.24
CA THR A 507 6.68 -32.86 8.50
C THR A 507 6.98 -33.35 7.11
N TYR A 508 7.17 -32.40 6.20
CA TYR A 508 7.86 -32.61 4.95
C TYR A 508 9.01 -31.60 4.82
N PRO A 509 10.24 -32.02 4.48
CA PRO A 509 10.68 -33.41 4.37
C PRO A 509 10.46 -34.18 5.68
N ALA A 510 10.29 -35.49 5.57
CA ALA A 510 10.26 -36.34 6.75
C ALA A 510 11.60 -36.19 7.52
N PRO A 511 11.61 -36.26 8.86
CA PRO A 511 12.83 -36.14 9.64
C PRO A 511 13.79 -37.27 9.31
N ALA A 512 15.07 -36.96 9.12
CA ALA A 512 16.07 -37.91 8.60
C ALA A 512 15.61 -38.58 7.29
N GLY A 513 14.74 -37.91 6.54
CA GLY A 513 14.15 -38.37 5.29
C GLY A 513 15.14 -38.42 4.13
N GLY A 514 14.62 -38.74 2.96
CA GLY A 514 15.41 -38.95 1.74
C GLY A 514 16.15 -37.71 1.22
N VAL A 515 16.76 -37.89 0.06
CA VAL A 515 17.59 -36.90 -0.61
C VAL A 515 16.72 -35.93 -1.40
N GLU A 516 16.61 -34.68 -0.94
CA GLU A 516 15.68 -33.68 -1.46
C GLU A 516 16.31 -32.70 -2.47
N PRO A 517 15.54 -32.14 -3.43
CA PRO A 517 15.98 -31.00 -4.23
C PRO A 517 16.31 -29.76 -3.39
N VAL A 518 17.19 -28.90 -3.90
CA VAL A 518 17.68 -27.68 -3.20
C VAL A 518 16.65 -26.55 -3.08
N ASP A 519 15.49 -26.69 -3.72
CA ASP A 519 14.36 -25.75 -3.69
C ASP A 519 13.16 -26.32 -2.93
N THR A 520 13.40 -27.30 -2.07
CA THR A 520 12.37 -27.99 -1.30
C THR A 520 11.67 -27.07 -0.29
N PRO A 521 10.32 -26.98 -0.30
CA PRO A 521 9.58 -26.30 0.74
C PRO A 521 9.53 -27.14 2.01
N LEU A 522 9.24 -26.50 3.13
CA LEU A 522 8.94 -27.18 4.39
C LEU A 522 7.42 -27.24 4.58
N ARG A 523 6.89 -28.37 5.04
CA ARG A 523 5.48 -28.49 5.43
C ARG A 523 5.37 -29.02 6.84
N LEU A 524 4.42 -28.49 7.62
CA LEU A 524 4.10 -28.94 8.97
C LEU A 524 2.57 -29.10 9.07
N THR A 525 2.13 -30.33 9.33
CA THR A 525 0.71 -30.69 9.44
C THR A 525 0.35 -30.90 10.90
N PHE A 526 -0.58 -30.08 11.38
CA PHE A 526 -1.04 -30.05 12.76
C PHE A 526 -2.31 -30.87 12.98
N ASP A 527 -2.69 -31.04 14.24
CA ASP A 527 -3.94 -31.73 14.61
C ASP A 527 -5.18 -30.90 14.21
N THR A 528 -5.05 -29.57 14.26
CA THR A 528 -6.10 -28.59 13.91
C THR A 528 -5.49 -27.42 13.13
N PRO A 529 -6.29 -26.64 12.38
CA PRO A 529 -5.78 -25.51 11.63
C PRO A 529 -5.01 -24.52 12.52
N PRO A 530 -3.71 -24.27 12.27
CA PRO A 530 -2.94 -23.30 13.04
C PRO A 530 -3.37 -21.87 12.72
N THR A 531 -3.07 -20.94 13.64
CA THR A 531 -3.09 -19.51 13.38
C THR A 531 -1.66 -19.00 13.24
N LEU A 532 -1.35 -18.26 12.17
CA LEU A 532 -0.05 -17.63 11.99
C LEU A 532 0.13 -16.50 13.01
N GLY A 533 1.19 -16.57 13.81
CA GLY A 533 1.53 -15.56 14.81
C GLY A 533 2.80 -14.78 14.45
N SER A 534 3.69 -14.63 15.42
CA SER A 534 4.94 -13.86 15.30
C SER A 534 6.17 -14.76 15.47
N GLY A 535 7.28 -14.36 14.86
CA GLY A 535 8.57 -15.05 14.97
C GLY A 535 9.09 -15.49 13.61
N SER A 536 10.00 -16.46 13.62
CA SER A 536 10.68 -16.93 12.42
C SER A 536 10.81 -18.46 12.35
N VAL A 537 10.81 -18.96 11.13
CA VAL A 537 11.29 -20.29 10.77
C VAL A 537 12.72 -20.15 10.25
N ARG A 538 13.63 -20.95 10.78
CA ARG A 538 15.06 -20.87 10.50
C ARG A 538 15.59 -22.20 10.00
N VAL A 539 16.49 -22.14 9.03
CA VAL A 539 17.20 -23.31 8.51
C VAL A 539 18.67 -23.17 8.83
N TYR A 540 19.25 -24.23 9.37
CA TYR A 540 20.65 -24.28 9.77
C TYR A 540 21.35 -25.42 9.05
N ARG A 541 22.58 -25.19 8.63
CA ARG A 541 23.46 -26.26 8.15
C ARG A 541 23.91 -27.07 9.37
N LYS A 542 23.73 -28.39 9.31
CA LYS A 542 23.87 -29.26 10.49
C LYS A 542 25.32 -29.44 10.95
N VAL A 543 26.28 -29.44 10.02
CA VAL A 543 27.69 -29.74 10.34
C VAL A 543 28.36 -28.69 11.24
N ASP A 544 27.92 -27.44 11.17
CA ASP A 544 28.57 -26.31 11.85
C ASP A 544 27.58 -25.30 12.46
N ASP A 545 26.29 -25.63 12.51
CA ASP A 545 25.22 -24.77 13.02
C ASP A 545 25.13 -23.40 12.33
N ALA A 546 25.67 -23.27 11.10
CA ALA A 546 25.56 -22.03 10.35
C ALA A 546 24.10 -21.76 9.96
N LEU A 547 23.60 -20.58 10.29
CA LEU A 547 22.29 -20.10 9.87
C LEU A 547 22.29 -19.87 8.34
N VAL A 548 21.34 -20.49 7.65
CA VAL A 548 21.26 -20.51 6.18
C VAL A 548 20.11 -19.66 5.69
N ASP A 549 18.96 -19.75 6.34
CA ASP A 549 17.78 -18.95 6.00
C ASP A 549 16.95 -18.57 7.23
N VAL A 550 16.25 -17.44 7.14
CA VAL A 550 15.30 -16.93 8.13
C VAL A 550 14.06 -16.48 7.39
N VAL A 551 12.93 -17.14 7.65
CA VAL A 551 11.62 -16.87 7.06
C VAL A 551 10.69 -16.36 8.15
N ARG A 552 10.29 -15.10 8.10
CA ARG A 552 9.38 -14.46 9.07
C ARG A 552 7.93 -14.58 8.64
N THR A 553 7.04 -14.32 9.58
CA THR A 553 5.59 -14.37 9.35
C THR A 553 5.04 -13.17 8.58
N SER A 554 5.82 -12.09 8.41
CA SER A 554 5.44 -10.91 7.64
C SER A 554 6.66 -10.11 7.17
N GLY A 555 6.45 -9.19 6.22
CA GLY A 555 7.48 -8.26 5.75
C GLY A 555 8.56 -8.86 4.85
N GLU A 556 8.34 -10.08 4.35
CA GLU A 556 9.35 -10.84 3.62
C GLU A 556 9.57 -10.35 2.18
N THR A 557 10.79 -10.55 1.69
CA THR A 557 11.21 -10.25 0.33
C THR A 557 12.07 -11.37 -0.23
N ASP A 558 11.93 -11.69 -1.50
CA ASP A 558 12.76 -12.67 -2.18
C ASP A 558 13.47 -12.08 -3.42
N VAL A 559 14.56 -12.73 -3.81
CA VAL A 559 15.39 -12.39 -4.97
C VAL A 559 15.37 -13.57 -5.93
N LEU A 560 14.54 -13.47 -6.97
CA LEU A 560 14.41 -14.47 -8.02
C LEU A 560 15.50 -14.26 -9.09
N GLY A 561 16.07 -15.37 -9.55
CA GLY A 561 17.31 -15.40 -10.34
C GLY A 561 18.35 -16.30 -9.66
N TYR A 562 19.58 -16.33 -10.17
CA TYR A 562 20.66 -17.15 -9.60
C TYR A 562 21.83 -16.29 -9.04
N PRO A 563 22.61 -16.80 -8.08
CA PRO A 563 23.76 -16.08 -7.53
C PRO A 563 24.77 -15.71 -8.61
N GLY A 564 25.10 -14.43 -8.72
CA GLY A 564 26.02 -13.89 -9.74
C GLY A 564 25.34 -13.43 -11.04
N GLN A 565 24.01 -13.54 -11.16
CA GLN A 565 23.27 -12.99 -12.31
C GLN A 565 23.30 -11.44 -12.30
N GLN A 566 23.51 -10.82 -13.46
CA GLN A 566 23.64 -9.37 -13.58
C GLN A 566 22.35 -8.60 -13.28
N GLN A 567 21.21 -9.24 -13.48
CA GLN A 567 19.88 -8.71 -13.23
C GLN A 567 19.04 -9.78 -12.54
N VAL A 568 18.38 -9.40 -11.46
CA VAL A 568 17.53 -10.26 -10.64
C VAL A 568 16.18 -9.58 -10.43
N ARG A 569 15.16 -10.36 -10.11
CA ARG A 569 13.84 -9.85 -9.77
C ARG A 569 13.68 -9.84 -8.25
N LYS A 570 13.56 -8.65 -7.65
CA LYS A 570 13.32 -8.49 -6.21
C LYS A 570 11.85 -8.17 -5.94
N VAL A 571 11.19 -8.95 -5.10
CA VAL A 571 9.75 -8.84 -4.83
C VAL A 571 9.45 -9.08 -3.35
N LYS A 572 8.40 -8.45 -2.85
CA LYS A 572 7.79 -8.81 -1.56
C LYS A 572 7.02 -10.12 -1.68
N THR A 573 7.12 -10.96 -0.66
CA THR A 573 6.53 -12.30 -0.64
C THR A 573 5.79 -12.57 0.68
N ALA A 574 5.03 -13.65 0.70
CA ALA A 574 4.31 -14.21 1.84
C ALA A 574 4.65 -15.72 1.88
N PRO A 575 5.85 -16.08 2.36
CA PRO A 575 6.41 -17.42 2.19
C PRO A 575 5.73 -18.49 3.05
N ILE A 576 4.93 -18.10 4.06
CA ILE A 576 4.20 -19.03 4.92
C ILE A 576 2.72 -19.02 4.53
N ARG A 577 2.20 -20.18 4.14
CA ARG A 577 0.78 -20.38 3.80
C ARG A 577 0.18 -21.47 4.68
N ILE A 578 -1.05 -21.26 5.14
CA ILE A 578 -1.82 -22.26 5.87
C ILE A 578 -2.99 -22.71 4.98
N ASP A 579 -3.09 -24.01 4.73
CA ASP A 579 -4.22 -24.66 4.06
C ASP A 579 -4.75 -25.78 4.96
N GLY A 580 -5.94 -25.57 5.53
CA GLY A 580 -6.47 -26.44 6.58
C GLY A 580 -5.49 -26.61 7.73
N ASN A 581 -5.05 -27.85 7.96
CA ASN A 581 -4.13 -28.21 9.03
C ASN A 581 -2.65 -28.07 8.66
N THR A 582 -2.32 -27.76 7.40
CA THR A 582 -0.94 -27.80 6.93
C THR A 582 -0.41 -26.38 6.70
N ALA A 583 0.68 -26.05 7.37
CA ALA A 583 1.49 -24.89 7.04
C ALA A 583 2.57 -25.29 6.02
N THR A 584 2.67 -24.57 4.92
CA THR A 584 3.77 -24.66 3.95
C THR A 584 4.64 -23.42 4.08
N ILE A 585 5.94 -23.63 4.19
CA ILE A 585 6.97 -22.58 4.33
C ILE A 585 7.90 -22.70 3.12
N HIS A 586 7.88 -21.68 2.27
CA HIS A 586 8.80 -21.53 1.16
C HIS A 586 10.07 -20.85 1.66
N LEU A 587 11.22 -21.48 1.41
CA LEU A 587 12.51 -20.87 1.68
C LEU A 587 12.81 -19.82 0.60
N HIS A 588 13.64 -18.84 0.93
CA HIS A 588 14.11 -17.89 -0.06
C HIS A 588 14.93 -18.58 -1.15
N GLY A 589 14.96 -17.98 -2.34
CA GLY A 589 15.68 -18.52 -3.47
C GLY A 589 17.18 -18.75 -3.20
N ASN A 590 17.71 -19.89 -3.68
CA ASN A 590 19.15 -20.23 -3.67
C ASN A 590 19.80 -20.36 -2.28
N LYS A 591 19.04 -20.69 -1.24
CA LYS A 591 19.56 -20.83 0.13
C LYS A 591 20.22 -22.18 0.41
N LEU A 592 19.69 -23.26 -0.15
CA LEU A 592 20.24 -24.59 0.08
C LEU A 592 21.32 -24.93 -0.95
N ALA A 593 22.41 -25.53 -0.48
CA ALA A 593 23.49 -26.09 -1.28
C ALA A 593 23.25 -27.59 -1.52
N TYR A 594 23.83 -28.12 -2.59
CA TYR A 594 23.83 -29.56 -2.86
C TYR A 594 24.71 -30.32 -1.84
N GLY A 595 24.39 -31.59 -1.60
CA GLY A 595 25.15 -32.52 -0.78
C GLY A 595 25.25 -32.11 0.69
N THR A 596 24.30 -31.30 1.17
CA THR A 596 24.37 -30.66 2.48
C THR A 596 23.19 -31.09 3.34
N GLU A 597 23.48 -31.40 4.60
CA GLU A 597 22.49 -31.72 5.62
C GLU A 597 22.08 -30.47 6.40
N TYR A 598 20.77 -30.30 6.60
CA TYR A 598 20.17 -29.18 7.29
C TYR A 598 19.27 -29.63 8.44
N TYR A 599 19.04 -28.74 9.40
CA TYR A 599 17.94 -28.85 10.35
C TYR A 599 17.07 -27.60 10.35
N VAL A 600 15.78 -27.80 10.66
CA VAL A 600 14.79 -26.73 10.74
C VAL A 600 14.49 -26.41 12.19
N ALA A 601 14.37 -25.12 12.49
CA ALA A 601 13.84 -24.63 13.75
C ALA A 601 12.67 -23.67 13.49
N VAL A 602 11.61 -23.76 14.27
CA VAL A 602 10.40 -22.94 14.20
C VAL A 602 10.25 -22.28 15.56
N ALA A 603 10.29 -20.96 15.64
CA ALA A 603 10.13 -20.25 16.91
C ALA A 603 8.77 -20.55 17.58
N ASP A 604 8.74 -20.47 18.90
CA ASP A 604 7.47 -20.43 19.64
C ASP A 604 6.67 -19.19 19.21
N GLY A 605 5.35 -19.35 19.07
CA GLY A 605 4.45 -18.29 18.61
C GLY A 605 4.30 -18.15 17.09
N VAL A 606 5.11 -18.83 16.26
CA VAL A 606 4.93 -18.80 14.79
C VAL A 606 3.60 -19.42 14.39
N PHE A 607 3.27 -20.58 14.97
CA PHE A 607 1.99 -21.25 14.80
C PHE A 607 1.32 -21.37 16.16
N THR A 608 0.14 -20.79 16.31
CA THR A 608 -0.61 -20.72 17.57
C THR A 608 -1.97 -21.40 17.44
N ASN A 609 -2.66 -21.58 18.57
CA ASN A 609 -3.99 -22.20 18.64
C ASN A 609 -4.05 -23.60 18.03
N THR A 610 -2.96 -24.36 18.13
CA THR A 610 -2.87 -25.69 17.54
C THR A 610 -2.06 -26.65 18.42
N LYS A 611 -2.09 -27.91 18.02
CA LYS A 611 -1.39 -29.02 18.63
C LYS A 611 -0.69 -29.84 17.57
N LEU A 612 0.32 -30.58 18.00
CA LEU A 612 0.98 -31.57 17.18
C LEU A 612 1.09 -32.89 17.95
N GLY A 613 0.40 -33.92 17.47
CA GLY A 613 0.37 -35.23 18.14
C GLY A 613 -0.29 -35.17 19.52
N GLY A 614 -1.32 -34.32 19.69
CA GLY A 614 -2.05 -34.11 20.93
C GLY A 614 -1.39 -33.14 21.92
N VAL A 615 -0.16 -32.70 21.66
CA VAL A 615 0.62 -31.81 22.52
C VAL A 615 0.50 -30.36 22.01
N PRO A 616 0.26 -29.36 22.88
CA PRO A 616 0.30 -27.94 22.49
C PRO A 616 1.61 -27.59 21.76
N PHE A 617 1.49 -26.92 20.61
CA PHE A 617 2.66 -26.57 19.82
C PHE A 617 3.35 -25.32 20.38
N THR A 618 4.62 -25.44 20.73
CA THR A 618 5.49 -24.38 21.29
C THR A 618 6.79 -24.22 20.48
N GLY A 619 6.73 -24.46 19.17
CA GLY A 619 7.88 -24.39 18.27
C GLY A 619 8.66 -25.70 18.14
N ILE A 620 9.62 -25.73 17.22
CA ILE A 620 10.53 -26.85 16.94
C ILE A 620 11.95 -26.31 17.06
N GLY A 621 12.81 -26.94 17.84
CA GLY A 621 14.24 -26.61 17.86
C GLY A 621 15.12 -27.79 17.45
N LYS A 622 16.44 -27.58 17.51
CA LYS A 622 17.45 -28.60 17.14
C LYS A 622 17.20 -29.96 17.81
N ALA A 623 16.75 -29.97 19.07
CA ALA A 623 16.46 -31.19 19.83
C ALA A 623 15.33 -32.06 19.24
N ALA A 624 14.41 -31.47 18.46
CA ALA A 624 13.34 -32.19 17.78
C ALA A 624 13.82 -32.95 16.53
N ASN A 625 15.06 -32.73 16.09
CA ASN A 625 15.73 -33.46 15.00
C ASN A 625 14.98 -33.43 13.65
N TRP A 626 14.29 -32.34 13.33
CA TRP A 626 13.74 -32.13 11.99
C TRP A 626 14.89 -31.83 11.01
N THR A 627 15.42 -32.89 10.40
CA THR A 627 16.61 -32.85 9.54
C THR A 627 16.32 -33.41 8.15
N PHE A 628 17.03 -32.92 7.14
CA PHE A 628 16.98 -33.43 5.77
C PHE A 628 18.29 -33.17 5.03
N THR A 629 18.57 -33.94 3.97
CA THR A 629 19.77 -33.80 3.14
C THR A 629 19.40 -33.48 1.70
N THR A 630 20.11 -32.55 1.09
CA THR A 630 19.90 -32.21 -0.32
C THR A 630 20.66 -33.16 -1.26
N ARG A 631 20.22 -33.23 -2.52
CA ARG A 631 20.89 -33.96 -3.61
C ARG A 631 22.37 -33.67 -3.68
N ALA A 632 23.18 -34.71 -3.96
CA ALA A 632 24.63 -34.59 -4.00
C ALA A 632 25.14 -33.63 -5.09
N ALA A 633 24.42 -33.49 -6.20
CA ALA A 633 24.81 -32.65 -7.33
C ALA A 633 23.58 -32.04 -8.03
N ALA A 634 23.83 -30.98 -8.77
CA ALA A 634 22.85 -30.41 -9.68
C ALA A 634 22.49 -31.40 -10.80
N PRO A 635 21.26 -31.36 -11.33
CA PRO A 635 20.92 -32.14 -12.51
C PRO A 635 21.71 -31.65 -13.73
N ASP A 636 22.07 -32.56 -14.63
CA ASP A 636 22.71 -32.25 -15.92
C ASP A 636 21.69 -32.30 -17.07
N GLY A 637 22.07 -31.74 -18.22
CA GLY A 637 21.30 -31.82 -19.46
C GLY A 637 20.34 -30.64 -19.67
N THR A 638 19.25 -30.88 -20.42
CA THR A 638 18.32 -29.84 -20.87
C THR A 638 16.84 -30.19 -20.66
N THR A 639 16.56 -31.29 -19.96
CA THR A 639 15.19 -31.73 -19.64
C THR A 639 15.07 -31.92 -18.14
N PHE A 640 14.24 -31.10 -17.51
CA PHE A 640 14.05 -31.07 -16.07
C PHE A 640 12.61 -31.43 -15.72
N VAL A 641 12.41 -32.00 -14.53
CA VAL A 641 11.09 -32.41 -14.02
C VAL A 641 10.85 -31.65 -12.73
N VAL A 642 9.71 -30.99 -12.64
CA VAL A 642 9.20 -30.32 -11.46
C VAL A 642 8.03 -31.11 -10.92
N ASP A 643 8.07 -31.47 -9.64
CA ASP A 643 7.07 -32.29 -8.97
C ASP A 643 7.09 -31.99 -7.46
N ASP A 644 5.93 -31.69 -6.87
CA ASP A 644 5.86 -31.23 -5.47
C ASP A 644 5.77 -32.39 -4.46
N ASP A 645 5.43 -33.60 -4.91
CA ASP A 645 5.31 -34.79 -4.05
C ASP A 645 6.00 -36.05 -4.60
N GLY A 646 6.33 -36.10 -5.88
CA GLY A 646 6.95 -37.26 -6.53
C GLY A 646 8.45 -37.15 -6.78
N SER A 647 8.94 -37.89 -7.79
CA SER A 647 10.35 -37.86 -8.19
C SER A 647 10.62 -36.66 -9.11
N ALA A 648 11.39 -35.70 -8.61
CA ALA A 648 11.61 -34.42 -9.28
C ALA A 648 13.10 -34.08 -9.41
N HIS A 649 13.48 -33.27 -10.37
CA HIS A 649 14.76 -32.54 -10.31
C HIS A 649 14.67 -31.33 -9.38
N PHE A 650 13.50 -30.70 -9.35
CA PHE A 650 13.18 -29.46 -8.64
C PHE A 650 11.78 -29.57 -8.02
N ARG A 651 11.55 -28.94 -6.87
CA ARG A 651 10.20 -28.83 -6.27
C ARG A 651 9.42 -27.62 -6.78
N THR A 652 10.11 -26.67 -7.41
CA THR A 652 9.57 -25.39 -7.85
C THR A 652 9.92 -25.15 -9.31
N VAL A 653 9.06 -24.45 -10.04
CA VAL A 653 9.34 -24.03 -11.41
C VAL A 653 10.44 -22.98 -11.40
N GLN A 654 10.48 -22.07 -10.42
CA GLN A 654 11.56 -21.09 -10.32
C GLN A 654 12.93 -21.73 -10.09
N GLY A 655 13.03 -22.81 -9.31
CA GLY A 655 14.27 -23.57 -9.12
C GLY A 655 14.80 -24.13 -10.45
N ALA A 656 13.91 -24.71 -11.27
CA ALA A 656 14.26 -25.18 -12.60
C ALA A 656 14.67 -24.04 -13.55
N LEU A 657 13.99 -22.88 -13.50
CA LEU A 657 14.35 -21.70 -14.28
C LEU A 657 15.72 -21.13 -13.88
N ASN A 658 15.99 -21.02 -12.58
CA ASN A 658 17.30 -20.58 -12.07
C ASN A 658 18.42 -21.48 -12.58
N HIS A 659 18.20 -22.80 -12.54
CA HIS A 659 19.16 -23.76 -13.08
C HIS A 659 19.36 -23.59 -14.59
N ALA A 660 18.26 -23.51 -15.36
CA ALA A 660 18.33 -23.33 -16.82
C ALA A 660 19.06 -22.04 -17.22
N MET A 661 18.77 -20.92 -16.56
CA MET A 661 19.41 -19.62 -16.82
C MET A 661 20.92 -19.63 -16.49
N ARG A 662 21.33 -20.40 -15.47
CA ARG A 662 22.72 -20.44 -15.01
C ARG A 662 23.60 -21.44 -15.78
N HIS A 663 23.05 -22.62 -16.07
CA HIS A 663 23.85 -23.77 -16.48
C HIS A 663 23.66 -24.15 -17.95
N VAL A 664 22.60 -23.70 -18.60
CA VAL A 664 22.34 -24.01 -20.01
C VAL A 664 22.62 -22.78 -20.87
N PRO A 665 23.43 -22.87 -21.94
CA PRO A 665 23.71 -21.74 -22.82
C PRO A 665 22.44 -21.08 -23.36
N LYS A 666 22.47 -19.74 -23.51
CA LYS A 666 21.30 -18.91 -23.88
C LYS A 666 20.43 -19.52 -24.97
N ALA A 667 21.01 -19.87 -26.13
CA ALA A 667 20.27 -20.37 -27.29
C ALA A 667 19.90 -21.86 -27.23
N THR A 668 20.48 -22.65 -26.32
CA THR A 668 20.25 -24.11 -26.26
C THR A 668 18.84 -24.40 -25.73
N PRO A 669 18.00 -25.20 -26.42
CA PRO A 669 16.64 -25.48 -25.96
C PRO A 669 16.61 -26.19 -24.60
N VAL A 670 15.63 -25.82 -23.76
CA VAL A 670 15.36 -26.44 -22.45
C VAL A 670 13.89 -26.80 -22.33
N THR A 671 13.60 -27.97 -21.78
CA THR A 671 12.25 -28.41 -21.41
C THR A 671 12.13 -28.60 -19.91
N ILE A 672 11.15 -27.95 -19.30
CA ILE A 672 10.77 -28.10 -17.89
C ILE A 672 9.40 -28.75 -17.87
N GLY A 673 9.35 -30.06 -17.59
CA GLY A 673 8.11 -30.80 -17.41
C GLY A 673 7.58 -30.61 -15.99
N VAL A 674 6.34 -30.18 -15.83
CA VAL A 674 5.72 -29.90 -14.52
C VAL A 674 4.60 -30.90 -14.27
N ARG A 675 4.67 -31.62 -13.15
CA ARG A 675 3.65 -32.60 -12.74
C ARG A 675 2.42 -31.90 -12.18
N ASN A 676 1.29 -32.61 -12.17
CA ASN A 676 0.05 -32.07 -11.59
C ASN A 676 0.30 -31.73 -10.12
N GLY A 677 -0.10 -30.53 -9.73
CA GLY A 677 0.25 -29.95 -8.44
C GLY A 677 -0.12 -28.48 -8.38
N ARG A 678 -0.06 -27.93 -7.16
CA ARG A 678 -0.27 -26.50 -6.89
C ARG A 678 1.04 -25.87 -6.48
N TYR A 679 1.57 -25.00 -7.32
CA TYR A 679 2.85 -24.35 -7.12
C TYR A 679 2.61 -22.90 -6.72
N ASP A 680 2.79 -22.61 -5.43
CA ASP A 680 2.57 -21.28 -4.85
C ASP A 680 3.86 -20.45 -4.94
N GLU A 681 4.14 -19.90 -6.12
CA GLU A 681 5.41 -19.22 -6.39
C GLU A 681 5.30 -18.06 -7.38
N LEU A 682 6.24 -17.11 -7.27
CA LEU A 682 6.49 -16.07 -8.25
C LEU A 682 7.62 -16.51 -9.18
N LEU A 683 7.52 -16.14 -10.46
CA LEU A 683 8.44 -16.59 -11.49
C LEU A 683 9.21 -15.47 -12.17
N TYR A 684 10.44 -15.77 -12.57
CA TYR A 684 11.33 -14.89 -13.29
C TYR A 684 12.15 -15.67 -14.31
N LEU A 685 12.08 -15.22 -15.57
CA LEU A 685 12.87 -15.73 -16.68
C LEU A 685 13.51 -14.56 -17.42
N ARG A 686 14.84 -14.57 -17.52
CA ARG A 686 15.58 -13.53 -18.23
C ARG A 686 16.72 -14.10 -19.07
N ASP A 687 16.88 -13.52 -20.26
CA ASP A 687 18.04 -13.73 -21.14
C ASP A 687 18.35 -15.21 -21.46
N LYS A 688 17.33 -16.07 -21.43
CA LYS A 688 17.41 -17.50 -21.76
C LYS A 688 16.35 -17.85 -22.80
N ASP A 689 16.80 -18.14 -24.01
CA ASP A 689 15.92 -18.43 -25.15
C ASP A 689 15.51 -19.91 -25.18
N ASN A 690 14.52 -20.23 -26.01
CA ASN A 690 14.09 -21.60 -26.31
C ASN A 690 13.70 -22.42 -25.06
N VAL A 691 13.00 -21.81 -24.12
CA VAL A 691 12.50 -22.46 -22.90
C VAL A 691 11.08 -22.96 -23.11
N SER A 692 10.82 -24.23 -22.81
CA SER A 692 9.48 -24.81 -22.82
C SER A 692 9.09 -25.25 -21.42
N ILE A 693 8.02 -24.68 -20.87
CA ILE A 693 7.40 -25.11 -19.61
C ILE A 693 6.15 -25.90 -19.98
N VAL A 694 6.14 -27.18 -19.65
CA VAL A 694 5.17 -28.15 -20.15
C VAL A 694 4.52 -28.84 -18.96
N GLY A 695 3.28 -28.46 -18.65
CA GLY A 695 2.51 -29.12 -17.60
C GLY A 695 2.02 -30.51 -18.03
N GLU A 696 1.79 -31.38 -17.07
CA GLU A 696 1.17 -32.69 -17.26
C GLU A 696 -0.27 -32.54 -17.76
N SER A 697 -1.01 -31.55 -17.23
CA SER A 697 -2.33 -31.18 -17.71
C SER A 697 -2.64 -29.72 -17.40
N ARG A 698 -3.45 -29.08 -18.25
CA ARG A 698 -3.83 -27.67 -18.07
C ARG A 698 -4.46 -27.42 -16.70
N ASP A 699 -5.42 -28.24 -16.32
CA ASP A 699 -6.25 -28.01 -15.13
C ASP A 699 -5.62 -28.61 -13.86
N GLY A 700 -4.68 -29.56 -14.00
CA GLY A 700 -3.96 -30.19 -12.89
C GLY A 700 -2.65 -29.49 -12.50
N VAL A 701 -1.99 -28.78 -13.43
CA VAL A 701 -0.80 -27.96 -13.14
C VAL A 701 -1.23 -26.51 -12.93
N VAL A 702 -1.23 -26.06 -11.67
CA VAL A 702 -1.64 -24.69 -11.32
C VAL A 702 -0.49 -23.98 -10.62
N ILE A 703 0.16 -23.08 -11.35
CA ILE A 703 1.15 -22.16 -10.79
C ILE A 703 0.40 -20.89 -10.40
N ARG A 704 0.39 -20.55 -9.12
CA ARG A 704 -0.44 -19.45 -8.61
C ARG A 704 0.25 -18.63 -7.54
N TYR A 705 -0.14 -17.38 -7.42
CA TYR A 705 0.32 -16.51 -6.33
C TYR A 705 -0.59 -15.29 -6.19
N THR A 706 -0.73 -14.74 -4.98
CA THR A 706 -1.38 -13.43 -4.79
C THR A 706 -0.34 -12.34 -4.97
N ASN A 707 -0.31 -11.69 -6.13
CA ASN A 707 0.59 -10.56 -6.39
C ASN A 707 -0.17 -9.42 -7.04
N ASN A 708 -0.06 -8.21 -6.50
CA ASN A 708 -0.87 -7.08 -6.96
C ASN A 708 -0.16 -5.76 -6.76
N GLU A 709 -0.74 -4.69 -7.31
CA GLU A 709 -0.22 -3.34 -7.25
C GLU A 709 -0.02 -2.83 -5.81
N THR A 710 -0.78 -3.31 -4.83
CA THR A 710 -0.56 -2.95 -3.41
C THR A 710 0.65 -3.65 -2.82
N LEU A 711 0.87 -4.93 -3.15
CA LEU A 711 1.99 -5.72 -2.63
C LEU A 711 3.30 -5.37 -3.33
N ASN A 712 3.33 -5.44 -4.66
CA ASN A 712 4.50 -5.16 -5.50
C ASN A 712 4.11 -4.14 -6.59
N PRO A 713 4.22 -2.83 -6.34
CA PRO A 713 3.73 -1.79 -7.24
C PRO A 713 4.37 -1.82 -8.64
N GLY A 714 3.61 -1.37 -9.64
CA GLY A 714 4.04 -1.29 -11.03
C GLY A 714 4.08 -2.62 -11.78
N THR A 715 4.27 -2.54 -13.10
CA THR A 715 4.48 -3.72 -13.95
C THR A 715 5.79 -4.43 -13.63
N GLY A 716 6.77 -3.68 -13.11
CA GLY A 716 8.06 -4.16 -12.64
C GLY A 716 9.10 -4.34 -13.74
N ALA A 717 10.35 -4.49 -13.31
CA ALA A 717 11.50 -4.87 -14.12
C ALA A 717 12.53 -5.59 -13.23
N SER A 718 13.48 -6.29 -13.85
CA SER A 718 14.67 -6.71 -13.10
C SER A 718 15.59 -5.53 -12.77
N GLN A 719 16.45 -5.76 -11.79
CA GLN A 719 17.42 -4.79 -11.29
C GLN A 719 18.73 -5.46 -10.95
N ALA A 720 19.80 -4.67 -10.81
CA ALA A 720 21.07 -5.20 -10.33
C ALA A 720 20.93 -5.81 -8.92
N PRO A 721 21.64 -6.91 -8.60
CA PRO A 721 21.58 -7.52 -7.27
C PRO A 721 21.94 -6.57 -6.12
N ALA A 722 22.87 -5.64 -6.35
CA ALA A 722 23.25 -4.61 -5.38
C ALA A 722 22.24 -3.46 -5.30
N GLY A 723 21.32 -3.33 -6.26
CA GLY A 723 20.29 -2.31 -6.27
C GLY A 723 19.30 -2.51 -5.13
N SER A 724 18.97 -1.42 -4.45
CA SER A 724 17.99 -1.37 -3.37
C SER A 724 16.54 -1.49 -3.89
N GLY A 725 15.58 -1.69 -2.98
CA GLY A 725 14.16 -1.79 -3.33
C GLY A 725 13.70 -3.15 -3.87
N THR A 726 12.40 -3.21 -4.18
CA THR A 726 11.68 -4.40 -4.68
C THR A 726 10.94 -4.05 -5.99
N ASN A 727 11.67 -3.66 -7.03
CA ASN A 727 11.09 -3.17 -8.29
C ASN A 727 10.58 -4.29 -9.22
N GLY A 728 10.49 -5.53 -8.74
CA GLY A 728 10.12 -6.71 -9.54
C GLY A 728 8.66 -6.77 -9.97
N GLY A 729 7.79 -5.88 -9.48
CA GLY A 729 6.41 -5.68 -9.91
C GLY A 729 5.43 -6.82 -9.66
N ARG A 730 4.18 -6.60 -10.07
CA ARG A 730 3.01 -7.39 -9.66
C ARG A 730 2.69 -8.64 -10.50
N ALA A 731 3.46 -8.93 -11.55
CA ALA A 731 3.21 -10.12 -12.36
C ALA A 731 3.52 -11.41 -11.59
N LEU A 732 2.79 -12.50 -11.85
CA LEU A 732 3.20 -13.82 -11.38
C LEU A 732 4.50 -14.23 -12.10
N LEU A 733 4.49 -14.26 -13.44
CA LEU A 733 5.67 -14.51 -14.27
C LEU A 733 6.15 -13.24 -14.98
N LEU A 734 7.37 -12.80 -14.65
CA LEU A 734 8.08 -11.74 -15.37
C LEU A 734 9.08 -12.35 -16.35
N VAL A 735 8.99 -11.97 -17.63
CA VAL A 735 9.87 -12.45 -18.70
C VAL A 735 10.58 -11.28 -19.38
N GLU A 736 11.91 -11.32 -19.47
CA GLU A 736 12.70 -10.22 -20.05
C GLU A 736 13.82 -10.70 -20.99
N GLY A 737 13.90 -10.11 -22.19
CA GLY A 737 15.00 -10.39 -23.12
C GLY A 737 15.05 -11.83 -23.65
N VAL A 738 13.89 -12.48 -23.75
CA VAL A 738 13.74 -13.91 -24.12
C VAL A 738 13.11 -14.04 -25.48
N ASP A 739 13.68 -14.90 -26.33
CA ASP A 739 13.02 -15.41 -27.53
C ASP A 739 12.56 -16.88 -27.37
N MET A 740 11.42 -17.21 -27.97
CA MET A 740 10.83 -18.55 -27.98
C MET A 740 10.59 -19.17 -26.59
N LEU A 741 9.82 -18.47 -25.75
CA LEU A 741 9.19 -19.08 -24.58
C LEU A 741 7.96 -19.89 -25.02
N ARG A 742 7.84 -21.14 -24.58
CA ARG A 742 6.65 -21.97 -24.76
C ARG A 742 6.01 -22.30 -23.41
N LEU A 743 4.72 -22.01 -23.25
CA LEU A 743 3.89 -22.39 -22.11
C LEU A 743 2.82 -23.36 -22.60
N GLN A 744 2.87 -24.62 -22.15
CA GLN A 744 2.02 -25.68 -22.69
C GLN A 744 1.32 -26.44 -21.57
N ARG A 745 0.02 -26.68 -21.70
CA ARG A 745 -0.77 -27.56 -20.82
C ARG A 745 -0.60 -27.24 -19.32
N LEU A 746 -0.69 -25.96 -18.96
CA LEU A 746 -0.60 -25.48 -17.58
C LEU A 746 -1.53 -24.30 -17.32
N THR A 747 -1.77 -23.99 -16.06
CA THR A 747 -2.50 -22.80 -15.61
C THR A 747 -1.57 -21.85 -14.85
N LEU A 748 -1.55 -20.56 -15.26
CA LEU A 748 -1.04 -19.46 -14.44
C LEU A 748 -2.23 -18.72 -13.81
N HIS A 749 -2.21 -18.54 -12.49
CA HIS A 749 -3.32 -17.93 -11.77
C HIS A 749 -2.84 -16.89 -10.74
N ASN A 750 -3.16 -15.62 -10.97
CA ASN A 750 -2.98 -14.60 -9.94
C ASN A 750 -4.23 -14.55 -9.06
N THR A 751 -4.10 -14.89 -7.78
CA THR A 751 -5.23 -15.10 -6.86
C THR A 751 -5.73 -13.81 -6.21
N THR A 752 -5.28 -12.65 -6.68
CA THR A 752 -5.74 -11.35 -6.18
C THR A 752 -7.22 -11.15 -6.47
N LEU A 753 -7.97 -10.75 -5.44
CA LEU A 753 -9.36 -10.33 -5.55
C LEU A 753 -9.48 -8.80 -5.53
N ARG A 754 -10.35 -8.25 -6.36
CA ARG A 754 -10.63 -6.80 -6.37
C ARG A 754 -11.39 -6.38 -5.10
N GLY A 755 -11.06 -5.23 -4.52
CA GLY A 755 -11.77 -4.70 -3.34
C GLY A 755 -11.25 -3.33 -2.88
N ALA A 756 -11.95 -2.69 -1.95
CA ALA A 756 -11.60 -1.33 -1.49
C ALA A 756 -10.23 -1.21 -0.82
N GLY A 757 -9.68 -2.31 -0.29
CA GLY A 757 -8.40 -2.36 0.42
C GLY A 757 -7.20 -2.81 -0.43
N VAL A 758 -7.42 -3.25 -1.67
CA VAL A 758 -6.36 -3.78 -2.55
C VAL A 758 -6.53 -3.20 -3.95
N SER A 759 -5.46 -2.66 -4.52
CA SER A 759 -5.46 -2.21 -5.91
C SER A 759 -5.50 -3.44 -6.83
N GLY A 760 -6.54 -3.52 -7.66
CA GLY A 760 -6.94 -4.76 -8.33
C GLY A 760 -6.00 -5.27 -9.43
N GLN A 761 -5.06 -4.47 -9.93
CA GLN A 761 -4.14 -4.89 -11.00
C GLN A 761 -3.25 -6.04 -10.55
N ALA A 762 -3.25 -7.13 -11.32
CA ALA A 762 -2.64 -8.38 -10.94
C ALA A 762 -2.38 -9.30 -12.16
N GLU A 763 -1.27 -9.11 -12.86
CA GLU A 763 -0.87 -9.90 -14.02
C GLU A 763 -0.54 -11.35 -13.63
N THR A 764 -0.94 -12.30 -14.48
CA THR A 764 -0.37 -13.65 -14.49
C THR A 764 0.97 -13.67 -15.24
N LEU A 765 1.07 -12.90 -16.33
CA LEU A 765 2.24 -12.87 -17.19
C LEU A 765 2.51 -11.43 -17.63
N TYR A 766 3.76 -11.00 -17.44
CA TYR A 766 4.32 -9.86 -18.15
C TYR A 766 5.43 -10.34 -19.10
N PHE A 767 5.10 -10.43 -20.39
CA PHE A 767 6.07 -10.76 -21.43
C PHE A 767 6.75 -9.48 -21.95
N ASN A 768 7.84 -9.09 -21.30
CA ASN A 768 8.60 -7.87 -21.57
C ASN A 768 9.79 -8.15 -22.53
N SER A 769 9.49 -8.67 -23.72
CA SER A 769 10.50 -8.97 -24.75
C SER A 769 10.05 -8.47 -26.11
N ASP A 770 10.35 -7.21 -26.45
CA ASP A 770 9.83 -6.56 -27.67
C ASP A 770 10.29 -7.24 -28.98
N GLY A 771 11.50 -7.82 -28.98
CA GLY A 771 12.01 -8.63 -30.10
C GLY A 771 11.73 -10.13 -29.98
N GLY A 772 11.12 -10.57 -28.88
CA GLY A 772 10.98 -11.98 -28.53
C GLY A 772 9.65 -12.61 -28.95
N ARG A 773 9.64 -13.94 -29.02
CA ARG A 773 8.46 -14.75 -29.31
C ARG A 773 7.96 -15.53 -28.10
N LEU A 774 6.64 -15.57 -27.91
CA LEU A 774 5.92 -16.36 -26.91
C LEU A 774 4.90 -17.27 -27.60
N VAL A 775 4.86 -18.54 -27.21
CA VAL A 775 3.82 -19.50 -27.60
C VAL A 775 3.12 -20.01 -26.34
N ALA A 776 1.80 -19.85 -26.27
CA ALA A 776 0.95 -20.44 -25.24
C ALA A 776 -0.04 -21.40 -25.91
N GLN A 777 0.00 -22.68 -25.55
CA GLN A 777 -0.82 -23.71 -26.17
C GLN A 777 -1.52 -24.56 -25.12
N ASP A 778 -2.84 -24.73 -25.27
CA ASP A 778 -3.65 -25.50 -24.33
C ASP A 778 -3.41 -25.06 -22.87
N ALA A 779 -3.18 -23.76 -22.64
CA ALA A 779 -2.85 -23.16 -21.35
C ALA A 779 -3.99 -22.29 -20.81
N ALA A 780 -3.98 -21.97 -19.52
CA ALA A 780 -4.94 -21.07 -18.90
C ALA A 780 -4.26 -19.93 -18.14
N PHE A 781 -4.83 -18.73 -18.23
CA PHE A 781 -4.36 -17.51 -17.55
C PHE A 781 -5.54 -16.88 -16.81
N LEU A 782 -5.48 -16.87 -15.49
CA LEU A 782 -6.60 -16.50 -14.62
C LEU A 782 -6.20 -15.33 -13.70
N SER A 783 -6.95 -14.24 -13.74
CA SER A 783 -6.91 -13.12 -12.78
C SER A 783 -8.21 -12.32 -12.93
N GLU A 784 -8.36 -11.17 -12.27
CA GLU A 784 -9.50 -10.26 -12.48
C GLU A 784 -9.12 -9.00 -13.25
N GLN A 785 -8.04 -8.30 -12.90
CA GLN A 785 -7.64 -7.09 -13.61
C GLN A 785 -6.20 -7.23 -14.08
N ASP A 786 -5.94 -6.80 -15.32
CA ASP A 786 -4.63 -6.85 -15.97
C ASP A 786 -4.07 -8.28 -16.14
N THR A 787 -4.88 -9.32 -16.38
CA THR A 787 -4.43 -10.74 -16.44
C THR A 787 -3.18 -10.98 -17.31
N LEU A 788 -3.07 -10.36 -18.48
CA LEU A 788 -1.92 -10.46 -19.40
C LEU A 788 -1.38 -9.08 -19.76
N ASN A 789 -0.06 -8.89 -19.63
CA ASN A 789 0.68 -7.75 -20.17
C ASN A 789 1.69 -8.24 -21.22
N LEU A 790 1.49 -7.84 -22.48
CA LEU A 790 2.22 -8.43 -23.60
C LEU A 790 2.98 -7.38 -24.43
N LYS A 791 4.24 -7.69 -24.77
CA LYS A 791 5.05 -7.01 -25.80
C LYS A 791 5.50 -8.02 -26.87
N GLY A 792 6.15 -7.53 -27.92
CA GLY A 792 6.75 -8.39 -28.94
C GLY A 792 5.73 -9.23 -29.71
N TRP A 793 6.03 -10.52 -29.86
CA TRP A 793 5.31 -11.43 -30.75
C TRP A 793 4.76 -12.61 -29.96
N SER A 794 3.45 -12.81 -29.94
CA SER A 794 2.86 -13.88 -29.14
C SER A 794 1.74 -14.63 -29.85
N TRP A 795 1.68 -15.93 -29.62
CA TRP A 795 0.65 -16.81 -30.16
C TRP A 795 0.01 -17.63 -29.03
N PHE A 796 -1.29 -17.43 -28.83
CA PHE A 796 -2.13 -18.16 -27.88
C PHE A 796 -3.07 -19.05 -28.69
N HIS A 797 -2.96 -20.36 -28.53
CA HIS A 797 -3.75 -21.34 -29.28
C HIS A 797 -4.46 -22.30 -28.33
N ARG A 798 -5.77 -22.49 -28.54
CA ARG A 798 -6.65 -23.30 -27.66
C ARG A 798 -6.49 -22.98 -26.17
N SER A 799 -6.18 -21.73 -25.87
CA SER A 799 -5.90 -21.27 -24.52
C SER A 799 -7.12 -20.58 -23.91
N LEU A 800 -7.17 -20.53 -22.58
CA LEU A 800 -8.15 -19.77 -21.82
C LEU A 800 -7.48 -18.53 -21.23
N VAL A 801 -8.02 -17.35 -21.50
CA VAL A 801 -7.67 -16.12 -20.81
C VAL A 801 -8.91 -15.60 -20.11
N ALA A 802 -8.86 -15.50 -18.79
CA ALA A 802 -10.00 -15.07 -17.98
C ALA A 802 -9.67 -13.84 -17.14
N GLY A 803 -10.58 -12.86 -17.14
CA GLY A 803 -10.50 -11.66 -16.32
C GLY A 803 -11.69 -10.72 -16.50
N ASN A 804 -11.58 -9.50 -15.97
CA ASN A 804 -12.66 -8.52 -15.87
C ASN A 804 -12.23 -7.15 -16.44
N VAL A 805 -11.31 -6.42 -15.80
CA VAL A 805 -10.87 -5.08 -16.27
C VAL A 805 -9.53 -5.17 -17.00
N ASP A 806 -9.48 -4.68 -18.24
CA ASP A 806 -8.28 -4.59 -19.09
C ASP A 806 -7.44 -5.87 -19.06
N PHE A 807 -8.11 -7.03 -19.01
CA PHE A 807 -7.43 -8.26 -18.63
C PHE A 807 -6.45 -8.77 -19.70
N ILE A 808 -6.50 -8.21 -20.91
CA ILE A 808 -5.43 -8.28 -21.90
C ILE A 808 -4.97 -6.85 -22.18
N TRP A 809 -3.68 -6.58 -22.03
CA TRP A 809 -3.15 -5.25 -22.32
C TRP A 809 -1.67 -5.28 -22.70
N GLY A 810 -1.13 -4.12 -23.07
CA GLY A 810 0.28 -3.94 -23.39
C GLY A 810 0.54 -3.48 -24.82
N GLY A 811 1.81 -3.53 -25.23
CA GLY A 811 2.30 -2.97 -26.49
C GLY A 811 2.88 -4.03 -27.41
N SER A 812 2.09 -5.07 -27.73
CA SER A 812 2.53 -6.13 -28.65
C SER A 812 2.68 -5.62 -30.08
N ARG A 813 3.71 -6.10 -30.78
CA ARG A 813 3.87 -5.94 -32.24
C ARG A 813 2.80 -6.76 -32.97
N ALA A 814 2.64 -8.01 -32.53
CA ALA A 814 1.52 -8.87 -32.89
C ALA A 814 1.27 -9.91 -31.79
N ALA A 815 0.05 -9.96 -31.28
CA ALA A 815 -0.45 -11.00 -30.38
C ALA A 815 -1.65 -11.68 -31.04
N LEU A 816 -1.54 -12.97 -31.37
CA LEU A 816 -2.61 -13.75 -32.00
C LEU A 816 -3.23 -14.70 -30.99
N PHE A 817 -4.54 -14.57 -30.78
CA PHE A 817 -5.37 -15.52 -30.03
C PHE A 817 -6.18 -16.33 -31.04
N GLU A 818 -5.76 -17.56 -31.31
CA GLU A 818 -6.33 -18.48 -32.29
C GLU A 818 -7.10 -19.58 -31.57
N ASP A 819 -8.34 -19.85 -31.97
CA ASP A 819 -9.22 -20.89 -31.42
C ASP A 819 -9.27 -20.91 -29.88
N SER A 820 -9.15 -19.73 -29.27
CA SER A 820 -8.99 -19.54 -27.83
C SER A 820 -10.28 -19.05 -27.18
N GLU A 821 -10.36 -19.19 -25.86
CA GLU A 821 -11.44 -18.67 -25.04
C GLU A 821 -10.99 -17.42 -24.29
N ILE A 822 -11.76 -16.36 -24.45
CA ILE A 822 -11.58 -15.07 -23.80
C ILE A 822 -12.78 -14.89 -22.87
N ARG A 823 -12.60 -15.21 -21.58
CA ARG A 823 -13.70 -15.31 -20.62
C ARG A 823 -13.76 -14.10 -19.71
N SER A 824 -14.84 -13.32 -19.83
CA SER A 824 -15.14 -12.25 -18.90
C SER A 824 -15.65 -12.82 -17.57
N LEU A 825 -15.03 -12.47 -16.46
CA LEU A 825 -15.41 -12.89 -15.12
C LEU A 825 -16.29 -11.84 -14.45
N GLY A 826 -17.25 -12.28 -13.63
CA GLY A 826 -17.99 -11.39 -12.73
C GLY A 826 -17.05 -10.59 -11.84
N ASP A 827 -17.38 -9.33 -11.59
CA ASP A 827 -16.53 -8.42 -10.82
C ASP A 827 -16.67 -8.68 -9.31
N THR A 828 -15.57 -9.08 -8.66
CA THR A 828 -15.54 -9.33 -7.21
C THR A 828 -15.74 -8.06 -6.38
N ALA A 829 -15.62 -6.86 -6.96
CA ALA A 829 -15.93 -5.61 -6.27
C ALA A 829 -17.40 -5.17 -6.46
N SER A 830 -18.14 -5.73 -7.43
CA SER A 830 -19.50 -5.28 -7.76
C SER A 830 -20.27 -6.30 -8.59
N ALA A 831 -21.45 -6.69 -8.13
CA ALA A 831 -22.30 -7.66 -8.84
C ALA A 831 -23.00 -7.10 -10.09
N SER A 832 -22.96 -5.78 -10.32
CA SER A 832 -23.68 -5.12 -11.42
C SER A 832 -22.75 -4.50 -12.47
N SER A 833 -21.43 -4.57 -12.28
CA SER A 833 -20.44 -4.07 -13.24
C SER A 833 -20.03 -5.19 -14.20
N GLY A 834 -19.75 -4.80 -15.44
CA GLY A 834 -18.92 -5.59 -16.34
C GLY A 834 -17.51 -5.01 -16.40
N GLY A 835 -16.81 -5.31 -17.49
CA GLY A 835 -15.40 -4.94 -17.62
C GLY A 835 -14.98 -4.60 -19.05
N TYR A 836 -13.69 -4.71 -19.30
CA TYR A 836 -13.07 -4.44 -20.59
C TYR A 836 -12.16 -5.60 -20.93
N VAL A 837 -12.34 -6.20 -22.10
CA VAL A 837 -11.46 -7.29 -22.54
C VAL A 837 -10.04 -6.78 -22.74
N LEU A 838 -9.90 -5.58 -23.32
CA LEU A 838 -8.60 -5.12 -23.79
C LEU A 838 -8.34 -3.62 -23.56
N GLN A 839 -7.07 -3.27 -23.30
CA GLN A 839 -6.53 -1.92 -23.46
C GLN A 839 -5.19 -1.97 -24.23
N ALA A 840 -5.22 -1.61 -25.51
CA ALA A 840 -4.06 -1.71 -26.39
C ALA A 840 -3.13 -0.50 -26.24
N ARG A 841 -1.82 -0.75 -26.27
CA ARG A 841 -0.77 0.29 -26.29
C ARG A 841 0.27 -0.02 -27.37
N VAL A 842 -0.20 -0.33 -28.57
CA VAL A 842 0.62 -0.84 -29.66
C VAL A 842 1.63 0.23 -30.09
N PRO A 843 2.92 -0.10 -30.33
CA PRO A 843 3.95 0.93 -30.48
C PRO A 843 4.00 1.60 -31.86
N ALA A 844 3.39 1.02 -32.89
CA ALA A 844 3.34 1.61 -34.23
C ALA A 844 1.98 1.39 -34.90
N ALA A 845 1.54 2.35 -35.72
CA ALA A 845 0.29 2.28 -36.47
C ALA A 845 0.19 1.04 -37.38
N THR A 846 1.32 0.59 -37.91
CA THR A 846 1.43 -0.54 -38.85
C THR A 846 1.52 -1.90 -38.18
N ASP A 847 1.82 -1.93 -36.88
CA ASP A 847 1.88 -3.17 -36.12
C ASP A 847 0.47 -3.77 -36.04
N LYS A 848 0.35 -5.10 -36.16
CA LYS A 848 -0.96 -5.77 -36.13
C LYS A 848 -1.65 -5.59 -34.78
N GLY A 849 -0.87 -5.45 -33.70
CA GLY A 849 -1.39 -5.30 -32.36
C GLY A 849 -2.00 -6.61 -31.87
N PHE A 850 -3.24 -6.55 -31.40
CA PHE A 850 -3.94 -7.72 -30.86
C PHE A 850 -4.95 -8.27 -31.88
N VAL A 851 -4.83 -9.54 -32.24
CA VAL A 851 -5.67 -10.23 -33.22
C VAL A 851 -6.32 -11.43 -32.55
N PHE A 852 -7.65 -11.51 -32.62
CA PHE A 852 -8.43 -12.66 -32.18
C PHE A 852 -9.00 -13.33 -33.43
N LEU A 853 -8.62 -14.57 -33.66
CA LEU A 853 -8.98 -15.34 -34.84
C LEU A 853 -9.74 -16.59 -34.41
N ASN A 854 -10.97 -16.76 -34.92
CA ASN A 854 -11.83 -17.93 -34.62
C ASN A 854 -12.04 -18.19 -33.11
N SER A 855 -11.85 -17.17 -32.28
CA SER A 855 -11.93 -17.28 -30.82
C SER A 855 -13.34 -17.04 -30.30
N ARG A 856 -13.60 -17.46 -29.07
CA ARG A 856 -14.88 -17.25 -28.39
C ARG A 856 -14.74 -16.30 -27.20
N LEU A 857 -15.63 -15.32 -27.11
CA LEU A 857 -15.78 -14.43 -25.97
C LEU A 857 -16.95 -14.95 -25.13
N THR A 858 -16.64 -15.51 -23.97
CA THR A 858 -17.59 -16.13 -23.04
C THR A 858 -17.64 -15.35 -21.74
N HIS A 859 -18.57 -15.70 -20.84
CA HIS A 859 -18.61 -15.15 -19.50
C HIS A 859 -18.70 -16.25 -18.44
N GLY A 860 -18.38 -15.91 -17.18
CA GLY A 860 -18.55 -16.80 -16.05
C GLY A 860 -18.50 -16.08 -14.70
N PRO A 861 -18.81 -16.81 -13.61
CA PRO A 861 -18.78 -16.25 -12.26
C PRO A 861 -17.39 -15.76 -11.87
N GLY A 862 -17.33 -14.67 -11.11
CA GLY A 862 -16.10 -14.19 -10.47
C GLY A 862 -15.60 -15.12 -9.34
N PRO A 863 -14.32 -15.05 -8.97
CA PRO A 863 -13.71 -15.94 -7.97
C PRO A 863 -14.09 -15.64 -6.51
N GLY A 864 -14.76 -14.51 -6.23
CA GLY A 864 -15.10 -14.08 -4.87
C GLY A 864 -16.40 -14.66 -4.28
N PRO A 865 -16.50 -14.81 -2.94
CA PRO A 865 -17.65 -15.43 -2.27
C PRO A 865 -18.96 -14.61 -2.32
N ARG A 866 -18.94 -13.41 -2.90
CA ARG A 866 -20.03 -12.43 -2.86
C ARG A 866 -20.66 -12.13 -4.23
N HIS A 867 -20.24 -12.77 -5.32
CA HIS A 867 -20.57 -12.28 -6.67
C HIS A 867 -20.98 -13.37 -7.66
N GLY A 868 -21.85 -12.98 -8.60
CA GLY A 868 -22.41 -13.83 -9.64
C GLY A 868 -21.71 -13.68 -10.99
N ASP A 869 -22.40 -14.11 -12.04
CA ASP A 869 -21.96 -14.02 -13.43
C ASP A 869 -22.01 -12.57 -13.97
N VAL A 870 -21.37 -12.32 -15.11
CA VAL A 870 -21.35 -11.00 -15.76
C VAL A 870 -22.76 -10.63 -16.27
N PRO A 871 -23.26 -9.41 -15.99
CA PRO A 871 -24.54 -8.97 -16.55
C PRO A 871 -24.51 -8.89 -18.09
N ALA A 872 -25.68 -9.05 -18.72
CA ALA A 872 -25.80 -8.91 -20.17
C ALA A 872 -25.41 -7.49 -20.60
N GLY A 873 -24.64 -7.37 -21.68
CA GLY A 873 -24.22 -6.11 -22.27
C GLY A 873 -23.30 -5.24 -21.38
N ALA A 874 -22.71 -5.79 -20.33
CA ALA A 874 -21.91 -5.02 -19.37
C ALA A 874 -20.40 -4.99 -19.70
N THR A 875 -19.91 -5.87 -20.58
CA THR A 875 -18.49 -5.92 -20.97
C THR A 875 -18.27 -5.28 -22.34
N TYR A 876 -17.20 -4.49 -22.45
CA TYR A 876 -16.76 -3.90 -23.72
C TYR A 876 -15.58 -4.66 -24.31
N LEU A 877 -15.48 -4.70 -25.64
CA LEU A 877 -14.41 -5.36 -26.39
C LEU A 877 -13.04 -4.74 -26.11
N ALA A 878 -12.99 -3.41 -25.95
CA ALA A 878 -11.82 -2.71 -25.47
C ALA A 878 -12.18 -1.31 -24.98
N ARG A 879 -11.23 -0.67 -24.29
CA ARG A 879 -11.21 0.77 -24.05
C ARG A 879 -9.87 1.39 -24.46
N SER A 880 -9.90 2.69 -24.73
CA SER A 880 -8.70 3.45 -25.06
C SER A 880 -7.90 3.87 -23.81
N PRO A 881 -6.55 3.80 -23.83
CA PRO A 881 -5.72 4.43 -22.82
C PRO A 881 -5.70 5.98 -22.95
N GLY A 882 -6.17 6.52 -24.09
CA GLY A 882 -6.13 7.93 -24.44
C GLY A 882 -4.76 8.41 -24.94
N GLY A 883 -4.74 9.60 -25.54
CA GLY A 883 -3.53 10.22 -26.06
C GLY A 883 -3.10 9.67 -27.43
N THR A 884 -1.88 10.02 -27.84
CA THR A 884 -1.33 9.71 -29.18
C THR A 884 -0.01 8.93 -29.15
N ALA A 885 0.45 8.54 -27.96
CA ALA A 885 1.74 7.86 -27.76
C ALA A 885 1.73 6.38 -28.19
N SER A 886 0.55 5.79 -28.37
CA SER A 886 0.37 4.39 -28.77
C SER A 886 -0.89 4.24 -29.62
N TRP A 887 -1.02 3.11 -30.29
CA TRP A 887 -2.15 2.79 -31.16
C TRP A 887 -3.06 1.71 -30.54
N ASP A 888 -4.36 1.91 -30.72
CA ASP A 888 -5.45 1.03 -30.31
C ASP A 888 -5.70 -0.07 -31.36
N ASN A 889 -4.64 -0.72 -31.84
CA ASN A 889 -4.73 -1.72 -32.91
C ASN A 889 -5.26 -3.05 -32.36
N ILE A 890 -6.54 -3.34 -32.66
CA ILE A 890 -7.24 -4.57 -32.25
C ILE A 890 -8.06 -5.09 -33.43
N ALA A 891 -8.08 -6.40 -33.65
CA ALA A 891 -8.93 -7.03 -34.66
C ALA A 891 -9.60 -8.30 -34.12
N PHE A 892 -10.93 -8.38 -34.18
CA PHE A 892 -11.70 -9.61 -33.98
C PHE A 892 -12.14 -10.16 -35.33
N VAL A 893 -11.68 -11.36 -35.69
CA VAL A 893 -11.93 -12.01 -36.98
C VAL A 893 -12.58 -13.36 -36.74
N ASN A 894 -13.80 -13.53 -37.27
CA ASN A 894 -14.63 -14.74 -37.14
C ASN A 894 -14.85 -15.17 -35.68
N CYS A 895 -14.90 -14.20 -34.76
CA CYS A 895 -15.06 -14.47 -33.34
C CYS A 895 -16.54 -14.66 -32.96
N ARG A 896 -16.79 -15.53 -31.98
CA ARG A 896 -18.12 -15.76 -31.40
C ARG A 896 -18.23 -15.01 -30.08
N MET A 897 -19.32 -14.28 -29.85
CA MET A 897 -19.50 -13.45 -28.65
C MET A 897 -20.81 -13.79 -27.95
N ASP A 898 -20.74 -13.98 -26.64
CA ASP A 898 -21.91 -14.21 -25.79
C ASP A 898 -22.57 -12.88 -25.34
N ARG A 899 -23.78 -12.97 -24.77
CA ARG A 899 -24.67 -11.87 -24.39
C ARG A 899 -24.09 -10.81 -23.44
N HIS A 900 -22.98 -11.11 -22.77
CA HIS A 900 -22.31 -10.18 -21.86
C HIS A 900 -21.62 -9.02 -22.60
N VAL A 901 -21.29 -9.19 -23.89
CA VAL A 901 -20.67 -8.16 -24.71
C VAL A 901 -21.69 -7.05 -25.03
N ALA A 902 -21.33 -5.81 -24.74
CA ALA A 902 -22.15 -4.63 -24.99
C ALA A 902 -22.46 -4.47 -26.49
N ALA A 903 -23.70 -4.13 -26.82
CA ALA A 903 -24.12 -3.90 -28.22
C ALA A 903 -23.31 -2.79 -28.92
N VAL A 904 -22.88 -1.78 -28.15
CA VAL A 904 -21.99 -0.71 -28.64
C VAL A 904 -20.57 -1.18 -28.93
N GLY A 905 -20.17 -2.35 -28.43
CA GLY A 905 -18.89 -3.01 -28.65
C GLY A 905 -17.73 -2.37 -27.90
N TRP A 906 -17.34 -1.17 -28.31
CA TRP A 906 -16.10 -0.51 -27.88
C TRP A 906 -16.39 0.67 -26.94
N ALA A 907 -15.48 0.92 -26.00
CA ALA A 907 -15.60 2.04 -25.07
C ALA A 907 -14.56 3.13 -25.40
N GLY A 908 -14.94 4.08 -26.25
CA GLY A 908 -14.16 5.26 -26.62
C GLY A 908 -14.88 6.57 -26.29
N LEU A 909 -14.49 7.67 -26.94
CA LEU A 909 -15.10 8.99 -26.73
C LEU A 909 -16.63 8.93 -26.87
N GLY A 910 -17.34 9.38 -25.83
CA GLY A 910 -18.80 9.36 -25.77
C GLY A 910 -19.42 8.05 -25.28
N VAL A 911 -18.62 7.00 -25.06
CA VAL A 911 -19.07 5.71 -24.51
C VAL A 911 -18.44 5.48 -23.14
N ASN A 912 -19.28 5.31 -22.12
CA ASN A 912 -18.86 4.99 -20.75
C ASN A 912 -17.76 5.91 -20.18
N GLY A 913 -17.76 7.19 -20.57
CA GLY A 913 -16.79 8.19 -20.12
C GLY A 913 -15.33 7.91 -20.51
N GLN A 914 -15.07 7.05 -21.49
CA GLN A 914 -13.71 6.69 -21.90
C GLN A 914 -13.12 7.73 -22.88
N PRO A 915 -11.77 7.87 -22.93
CA PRO A 915 -11.11 8.78 -23.86
C PRO A 915 -11.22 8.33 -25.32
N ALA A 916 -10.87 9.22 -26.25
CA ALA A 916 -10.80 8.88 -27.67
C ALA A 916 -9.72 7.81 -27.95
N PRO A 917 -9.97 6.84 -28.85
CA PRO A 917 -8.94 5.92 -29.33
C PRO A 917 -7.94 6.62 -30.26
N ASN A 918 -6.78 6.00 -30.46
CA ASN A 918 -5.82 6.37 -31.48
C ASN A 918 -5.61 5.23 -32.49
N PRO A 919 -5.95 5.42 -33.79
CA PRO A 919 -6.50 6.63 -34.38
C PRO A 919 -7.95 6.86 -33.94
N ALA A 920 -8.35 8.14 -33.91
CA ALA A 920 -9.74 8.51 -33.62
C ALA A 920 -10.72 7.95 -34.68
N ALA A 921 -10.27 7.90 -35.94
CA ALA A 921 -10.98 7.28 -37.05
C ALA A 921 -10.27 5.97 -37.45
N PRO A 922 -10.82 4.80 -37.09
CA PRO A 922 -10.24 3.52 -37.47
C PRO A 922 -10.43 3.23 -38.97
N ASN A 923 -9.56 2.39 -39.52
CA ASN A 923 -9.63 1.91 -40.90
C ASN A 923 -9.14 0.45 -40.96
N ALA A 924 -9.00 -0.11 -42.17
CA ALA A 924 -8.53 -1.48 -42.34
C ALA A 924 -7.12 -1.74 -41.75
N ALA A 925 -6.24 -0.74 -41.76
CA ALA A 925 -4.85 -0.86 -41.34
C ALA A 925 -4.63 -0.59 -39.83
N SER A 926 -5.41 0.29 -39.20
CA SER A 926 -5.19 0.70 -37.80
C SER A 926 -6.50 1.04 -37.06
N GLY A 927 -6.48 0.86 -35.74
CA GLY A 927 -7.60 1.02 -34.81
C GLY A 927 -8.34 -0.28 -34.50
N TRP A 928 -9.51 -0.13 -33.90
CA TRP A 928 -10.41 -1.23 -33.56
C TRP A 928 -11.12 -1.77 -34.81
N ARG A 929 -11.10 -3.09 -35.00
CA ARG A 929 -11.63 -3.75 -36.21
C ARG A 929 -12.42 -5.02 -35.88
N GLU A 930 -13.46 -5.28 -36.65
CA GLU A 930 -14.26 -6.51 -36.57
C GLU A 930 -14.52 -7.09 -37.98
N TYR A 931 -14.56 -8.42 -38.09
CA TYR A 931 -15.02 -9.15 -39.26
C TYR A 931 -15.71 -10.44 -38.86
N GLY A 932 -16.86 -10.75 -39.49
CA GLY A 932 -17.50 -12.05 -39.35
C GLY A 932 -17.89 -12.39 -37.90
N THR A 933 -18.18 -11.39 -37.06
CA THR A 933 -18.56 -11.59 -35.67
C THR A 933 -19.91 -12.32 -35.58
N MET A 934 -19.97 -13.36 -34.74
CA MET A 934 -21.13 -14.23 -34.57
C MET A 934 -21.56 -14.31 -33.11
N ASP A 935 -22.79 -14.77 -32.86
CA ASP A 935 -23.20 -15.28 -31.56
C ASP A 935 -22.53 -16.65 -31.29
N LEU A 936 -22.73 -17.22 -30.09
CA LEU A 936 -22.17 -18.53 -29.77
C LEU A 936 -22.74 -19.66 -30.65
N ALA A 937 -23.97 -19.54 -31.14
CA ALA A 937 -24.60 -20.50 -32.04
C ALA A 937 -24.05 -20.42 -33.49
N GLY A 938 -23.37 -19.32 -33.85
CA GLY A 938 -22.77 -19.11 -35.17
C GLY A 938 -23.61 -18.23 -36.10
N ASN A 939 -24.66 -17.59 -35.59
CA ASN A 939 -25.42 -16.62 -36.37
C ASN A 939 -24.65 -15.28 -36.40
N PRO A 940 -24.63 -14.54 -37.52
CA PRO A 940 -24.03 -13.21 -37.56
C PRO A 940 -24.67 -12.26 -36.52
N LEU A 941 -23.84 -11.49 -35.81
CA LEU A 941 -24.34 -10.44 -34.91
C LEU A 941 -24.73 -9.18 -35.68
N ASP A 942 -25.75 -8.47 -35.20
CA ASP A 942 -26.04 -7.11 -35.65
C ASP A 942 -24.99 -6.15 -35.08
N LEU A 943 -24.18 -5.58 -35.98
CA LEU A 943 -23.11 -4.64 -35.65
C LEU A 943 -23.50 -3.18 -35.92
N SER A 944 -24.75 -2.90 -36.30
CA SER A 944 -25.22 -1.54 -36.64
C SER A 944 -25.16 -0.55 -35.46
N THR A 945 -25.18 -1.06 -34.22
CA THR A 945 -25.11 -0.26 -33.00
C THR A 945 -23.69 -0.02 -32.50
N ARG A 946 -22.66 -0.54 -33.19
CA ARG A 946 -21.27 -0.32 -32.80
C ARG A 946 -20.94 1.15 -32.82
N VAL A 947 -20.30 1.62 -31.75
CA VAL A 947 -19.82 3.01 -31.64
C VAL A 947 -18.30 2.99 -31.72
N GLY A 948 -17.78 3.56 -32.80
CA GLY A 948 -16.38 3.39 -33.19
C GLY A 948 -16.11 2.03 -33.85
N GLY A 949 -14.84 1.75 -34.11
CA GLY A 949 -14.40 0.55 -34.83
C GLY A 949 -14.63 0.61 -36.35
N TYR A 950 -13.91 -0.25 -37.08
CA TYR A 950 -14.02 -0.41 -38.53
C TYR A 950 -14.44 -1.85 -38.87
N GLN A 951 -15.52 -2.01 -39.63
CA GLN A 951 -15.93 -3.31 -40.14
C GLN A 951 -15.11 -3.64 -41.39
N LEU A 952 -14.28 -4.68 -41.30
CA LEU A 952 -13.43 -5.12 -42.41
C LEU A 952 -14.28 -5.72 -43.55
N ARG A 953 -13.77 -5.62 -44.77
CA ARG A 953 -14.29 -6.27 -45.97
C ARG A 953 -13.54 -7.57 -46.21
N ALA A 954 -14.15 -8.50 -46.95
CA ALA A 954 -13.56 -9.83 -47.20
C ALA A 954 -12.11 -9.79 -47.72
N HIS A 955 -11.75 -8.86 -48.60
CA HIS A 955 -10.38 -8.73 -49.12
C HIS A 955 -9.39 -8.14 -48.10
N GLU A 956 -9.86 -7.36 -47.12
CA GLU A 956 -9.03 -6.76 -46.06
C GLU A 956 -8.68 -7.79 -44.97
N VAL A 957 -9.49 -8.84 -44.83
CA VAL A 957 -9.27 -9.96 -43.89
C VAL A 957 -8.07 -10.82 -44.27
N ALA A 958 -7.67 -10.80 -45.54
CA ALA A 958 -6.48 -11.53 -46.00
C ALA A 958 -5.21 -11.15 -45.19
N GLY A 959 -5.15 -9.98 -44.55
CA GLY A 959 -4.05 -9.62 -43.65
C GLY A 959 -4.08 -10.26 -42.26
N PHE A 960 -5.09 -11.07 -41.94
CA PHE A 960 -5.36 -11.64 -40.61
C PHE A 960 -5.73 -13.14 -40.64
N ALA A 961 -5.91 -13.73 -41.83
CA ALA A 961 -6.52 -15.05 -41.98
C ALA A 961 -5.61 -16.22 -41.55
N THR A 962 -4.30 -15.99 -41.44
CA THR A 962 -3.31 -17.02 -41.09
C THR A 962 -2.24 -16.46 -40.15
N ARG A 963 -1.58 -17.36 -39.40
CA ARG A 963 -0.40 -17.03 -38.57
C ARG A 963 0.69 -16.34 -39.38
N ALA A 964 1.00 -16.88 -40.56
CA ALA A 964 2.00 -16.31 -41.47
C ALA A 964 1.71 -14.85 -41.82
N GLN A 965 0.44 -14.48 -42.02
CA GLN A 965 0.04 -13.10 -42.33
C GLN A 965 0.06 -12.18 -41.10
N VAL A 966 -0.39 -12.67 -39.95
CA VAL A 966 -0.39 -11.88 -38.70
C VAL A 966 1.05 -11.58 -38.25
N PHE A 967 1.96 -12.53 -38.43
CA PHE A 967 3.35 -12.41 -38.00
C PHE A 967 4.32 -12.10 -39.16
N ALA A 968 3.82 -11.71 -40.33
CA ALA A 968 4.65 -11.45 -41.52
C ALA A 968 5.78 -10.43 -41.26
N ALA A 969 5.53 -9.44 -40.39
CA ALA A 969 6.49 -8.39 -40.07
C ALA A 969 7.60 -8.81 -39.08
N TYR A 970 7.53 -10.01 -38.49
CA TYR A 970 8.55 -10.50 -37.56
C TYR A 970 9.93 -10.52 -38.24
N GLY A 971 10.98 -10.18 -37.48
CA GLY A 971 12.36 -10.22 -37.95
C GLY A 971 12.65 -9.29 -39.15
N GLY A 972 11.91 -8.20 -39.30
CA GLY A 972 12.06 -7.28 -40.44
C GLY A 972 11.45 -7.81 -41.74
N GLY A 973 10.38 -8.61 -41.65
CA GLY A 973 9.72 -9.22 -42.81
C GLY A 973 10.10 -10.69 -43.06
N ALA A 974 10.93 -11.29 -42.21
CA ALA A 974 11.26 -12.71 -42.27
C ALA A 974 10.03 -13.61 -42.02
N GLY A 975 9.04 -13.09 -41.29
CA GLY A 975 7.84 -13.82 -40.91
C GLY A 975 8.07 -14.82 -39.78
N TRP A 976 6.99 -15.24 -39.14
CA TRP A 976 7.00 -16.30 -38.14
C TRP A 976 5.73 -17.13 -38.25
N GLU A 977 5.85 -18.44 -38.39
CA GLU A 977 4.69 -19.32 -38.51
C GLU A 977 4.78 -20.45 -37.49
N PRO A 978 4.32 -20.21 -36.25
CA PRO A 978 4.32 -21.26 -35.24
C PRO A 978 3.33 -22.37 -35.61
N GLN A 979 3.68 -23.61 -35.28
CA GLN A 979 2.90 -24.81 -35.60
C GLN A 979 2.20 -25.35 -34.34
N PRO A 980 0.98 -25.93 -34.49
CA PRO A 980 0.21 -26.52 -33.40
C PRO A 980 0.95 -27.57 -32.57
#